data_AF-A0A1Y2BWM8-F1
#
_entry.id   AF-A0A1Y2BWM8-F1
#
_cell.length_a   1.000
_cell.length_b   1.000
_cell.length_c   1.000
_cell.angle_alpha   90.00
_cell.angle_beta   90.00
_cell.angle_gamma   90.00
#
_symmetry.space_group_name_H-M   'P 1'
#
loop_
_entity.id
_entity.type
_entity.pdbx_description
1 polymer ?
#
loop_
_entity_poly.entity_id
_entity_poly.type
_entity_poly.pdbx_seq_one_letter_code
_entity_poly.pdbx_strand_id
1 'polypeptide(L)'
;MDVAEAIAADAIPSASDVLVIDASESIQAALRAWTTINLAVLQKQLDVQGLEIVENQKESNRSKKELSDKTKEFRKMSDEEKLKEFKSLLKAYQQEIDSIAKRSKTAEAAFLSLYKHLAEAPDPAPLIASLSNHPQLEQELNVANEELKVLKATIAGMERDVASGKASEGVVGSLKSRLANYEAKLDEMVSEKVLAKEIEIKQATDEKIRIYKETEYSLQRQLNLLKDQLSTLQSSHDVTQAKLVDYSSQYDQEVAGKLGELEIVIGDLDRANQRAANVAREMSPATLQRKIKVQDAEISKLLDELNKSKTKLNEREAYSTRRINELEREMAVKKLETEELREKLLQFDDYERIKRELDLMKTIEFGAQSLAESGDGLWDEPSSNSSASEANLEKLLIDKNKRLLGEVSTLKVPHSHTQDLEHYKLQSETQAKLIAKLEEDVYQLNSVVAGKGGKSSVPAPVEDAEMDPLMQINVRSNLSSQPELVPVLGHSVLPVAVPAPIIQEAPVPAPNSSIDRYRQRNTELEEQAKQTAATIADLKYQMDSLKSDNIKLYEKLRYAESFQSTGNNSTTISISPPSRTINNRSPDDVNSRYNSLYETTLDPFSRFSRSEQASRVQKLNPAEKAALVFTKILVGNKYTRIGFVVYSAVLHLLWEECRHDHAVPAPVSNVN
;
A
#
# COMPACT_ATOMS: atom_id res chain seq x y z
N MET A 1 89.08 -10.90 16.69
CA MET A 1 90.12 -11.80 16.16
C MET A 1 89.41 -12.76 15.24
N ASP A 2 89.18 -12.32 14.00
CA ASP A 2 88.72 -13.15 12.89
C ASP A 2 89.24 -12.45 11.63
N VAL A 3 89.98 -13.18 10.81
CA VAL A 3 90.71 -12.66 9.65
C VAL A 3 90.52 -13.63 8.48
N ALA A 4 89.51 -13.35 7.66
CA ALA A 4 89.23 -14.06 6.40
C ALA A 4 88.25 -13.24 5.53
N GLU A 5 88.53 -11.95 5.31
CA GLU A 5 87.75 -11.17 4.34
C GLU A 5 88.06 -11.66 2.91
N ALA A 6 87.04 -11.71 2.06
CA ALA A 6 87.05 -12.53 0.85
C ALA A 6 88.05 -12.04 -0.21
N ILE A 7 89.09 -12.85 -0.47
CA ILE A 7 89.83 -12.80 -1.73
C ILE A 7 89.00 -13.54 -2.78
N ALA A 8 88.45 -12.79 -3.73
CA ALA A 8 87.84 -13.33 -4.94
C ALA A 8 88.92 -13.65 -6.00
N ALA A 9 88.58 -14.55 -6.94
CA ALA A 9 89.46 -15.14 -7.97
C ALA A 9 90.64 -15.96 -7.37
N ASP A 10 90.66 -17.27 -7.51
CA ASP A 10 90.74 -17.91 -8.83
C ASP A 10 89.88 -19.18 -8.91
N ALA A 11 88.78 -19.11 -9.66
CA ALA A 11 87.92 -20.26 -9.92
C ALA A 11 88.46 -21.01 -11.14
N ILE A 12 89.38 -21.96 -10.89
CA ILE A 12 89.88 -22.87 -11.92
C ILE A 12 88.68 -23.46 -12.68
N PRO A 13 88.52 -23.20 -13.98
CA PRO A 13 87.35 -23.64 -14.71
C PRO A 13 87.30 -25.18 -14.69
N SER A 14 86.10 -25.74 -14.48
CA SER A 14 85.94 -27.19 -14.50
C SER A 14 86.38 -27.72 -15.86
N ALA A 15 86.89 -28.96 -15.91
CA ALA A 15 87.22 -29.61 -17.18
C ALA A 15 86.00 -29.67 -18.12
N SER A 16 84.77 -29.68 -17.59
CA SER A 16 83.53 -29.50 -18.36
C SER A 16 83.50 -28.15 -19.09
N ASP A 17 83.86 -27.07 -18.39
CA ASP A 17 83.64 -25.70 -18.84
C ASP A 17 84.70 -25.32 -19.87
N VAL A 18 85.94 -25.77 -19.68
CA VAL A 18 87.01 -25.68 -20.68
C VAL A 18 86.61 -26.42 -21.96
N LEU A 19 86.08 -27.65 -21.86
CA LEU A 19 85.62 -28.42 -23.01
C LEU A 19 84.38 -27.80 -23.70
N VAL A 20 83.48 -27.15 -22.95
CA VAL A 20 82.31 -26.44 -23.50
C VAL A 20 82.72 -25.15 -24.21
N ILE A 21 83.72 -24.41 -23.68
CA ILE A 21 84.27 -23.22 -24.35
C ILE A 21 85.01 -23.62 -25.63
N ASP A 22 85.89 -24.62 -25.58
CA ASP A 22 86.63 -25.13 -26.75
C ASP A 22 85.66 -25.69 -27.82
N ALA A 23 84.61 -26.42 -27.41
CA ALA A 23 83.54 -26.85 -28.31
C ALA A 23 82.76 -25.67 -28.91
N SER A 24 82.45 -24.62 -28.13
CA SER A 24 81.75 -23.42 -28.62
C SER A 24 82.59 -22.63 -29.63
N GLU A 25 83.89 -22.43 -29.35
CA GLU A 25 84.79 -21.77 -30.29
C GLU A 25 85.02 -22.62 -31.55
N SER A 26 85.14 -23.94 -31.42
CA SER A 26 85.22 -24.88 -32.55
C SER A 26 83.96 -24.85 -33.43
N ILE A 27 82.76 -24.87 -32.82
CA ILE A 27 81.47 -24.73 -33.53
C ILE A 27 81.39 -23.37 -34.24
N GLN A 28 81.79 -22.27 -33.58
CA GLN A 28 81.79 -20.95 -34.20
C GLN A 28 82.81 -20.80 -35.33
N ALA A 29 84.01 -21.36 -35.18
CA ALA A 29 85.05 -21.37 -36.20
C ALA A 29 84.61 -22.18 -37.43
N ALA A 30 84.01 -23.35 -37.22
CA ALA A 30 83.47 -24.18 -38.28
C ALA A 30 82.25 -23.54 -38.96
N LEU A 31 81.35 -22.89 -38.22
CA LEU A 31 80.24 -22.13 -38.80
C LEU A 31 80.77 -20.99 -39.68
N ARG A 32 81.78 -20.25 -39.24
CA ARG A 32 82.46 -19.22 -40.07
C ARG A 32 83.11 -19.84 -41.32
N ALA A 33 83.77 -20.99 -41.21
CA ALA A 33 84.34 -21.69 -42.36
C ALA A 33 83.26 -22.12 -43.37
N TRP A 34 82.21 -22.83 -42.93
CA TRP A 34 81.14 -23.33 -43.80
C TRP A 34 80.27 -22.21 -44.41
N THR A 35 80.05 -21.10 -43.71
CA THR A 35 79.41 -19.90 -44.29
C THR A 35 80.30 -19.18 -45.31
N THR A 36 81.63 -19.23 -45.14
CA THR A 36 82.60 -18.65 -46.10
C THR A 36 82.74 -19.51 -47.37
N ILE A 37 82.76 -20.84 -47.21
CA ILE A 37 82.72 -21.82 -48.31
C ILE A 37 81.40 -21.72 -49.09
N ASN A 38 80.30 -21.38 -48.39
CA ASN A 38 78.96 -21.15 -48.95
C ASN A 38 78.54 -22.25 -49.93
N LEU A 39 78.25 -23.44 -49.39
CA LEU A 39 77.99 -24.66 -50.16
C LEU A 39 76.92 -24.47 -51.26
N ALA A 40 75.91 -23.63 -51.05
CA ALA A 40 74.85 -23.34 -52.03
C ALA A 40 75.32 -22.49 -53.23
N VAL A 41 76.42 -21.75 -53.10
CA VAL A 41 77.10 -21.04 -54.20
C VAL A 41 78.15 -21.95 -54.85
N LEU A 42 78.94 -22.67 -54.04
CA LEU A 42 79.95 -23.62 -54.54
C LEU A 42 79.30 -24.74 -55.37
N GLN A 43 78.16 -25.28 -54.94
CA GLN A 43 77.39 -26.27 -55.70
C GLN A 43 76.99 -25.71 -57.08
N LYS A 44 76.42 -24.49 -57.15
CA LYS A 44 76.03 -23.88 -58.42
C LYS A 44 77.22 -23.62 -59.35
N GLN A 45 78.38 -23.28 -58.80
CA GLN A 45 79.62 -23.14 -59.57
C GLN A 45 80.09 -24.50 -60.10
N LEU A 46 80.02 -25.55 -59.28
CA LEU A 46 80.37 -26.92 -59.67
C LEU A 46 79.39 -27.50 -60.70
N ASP A 47 78.09 -27.21 -60.60
CA ASP A 47 77.07 -27.58 -61.58
C ASP A 47 77.38 -26.96 -62.95
N VAL A 48 77.73 -25.67 -62.98
CA VAL A 48 78.13 -24.97 -64.22
C VAL A 48 79.43 -25.54 -64.79
N GLN A 49 80.44 -25.80 -63.96
CA GLN A 49 81.71 -26.42 -64.40
C GLN A 49 81.50 -27.86 -64.89
N GLY A 50 80.63 -28.63 -64.24
CA GLY A 50 80.26 -29.99 -64.64
C GLY A 50 79.54 -30.01 -65.99
N LEU A 51 78.59 -29.08 -66.21
CA LEU A 51 77.96 -28.87 -67.51
C LEU A 51 78.97 -28.46 -68.59
N GLU A 52 79.92 -27.59 -68.28
CA GLU A 52 80.99 -27.20 -69.21
C GLU A 52 81.88 -28.40 -69.57
N ILE A 53 82.27 -29.23 -68.60
CA ILE A 53 83.07 -30.45 -68.83
C ILE A 53 82.29 -31.46 -69.68
N VAL A 54 81.00 -31.64 -69.43
CA VAL A 54 80.12 -32.52 -70.22
C VAL A 54 79.94 -32.00 -71.65
N GLU A 55 79.79 -30.69 -71.87
CA GLU A 55 79.68 -30.14 -73.23
C GLU A 55 81.02 -30.22 -73.98
N ASN A 56 82.14 -29.90 -73.32
CA ASN A 56 83.50 -30.13 -73.85
C ASN A 56 83.76 -31.64 -74.17
N GLN A 57 83.07 -32.57 -73.50
CA GLN A 57 83.12 -33.99 -73.83
C GLN A 57 82.29 -34.32 -75.09
N LYS A 58 81.09 -33.74 -75.25
CA LYS A 58 80.27 -33.87 -76.48
C LYS A 58 80.97 -33.25 -77.67
N GLU A 59 81.53 -32.05 -77.53
CA GLU A 59 82.23 -31.33 -78.60
C GLU A 59 83.41 -32.14 -79.11
N SER A 60 84.29 -32.66 -78.24
CA SER A 60 85.40 -33.51 -78.67
C SER A 60 84.96 -34.84 -79.30
N ASN A 61 83.85 -35.45 -78.85
CA ASN A 61 83.29 -36.62 -79.53
C ASN A 61 82.79 -36.28 -80.94
N ARG A 62 82.25 -35.07 -81.13
CA ARG A 62 81.81 -34.54 -82.42
C ARG A 62 82.99 -34.16 -83.32
N SER A 63 83.94 -33.36 -82.85
CA SER A 63 85.12 -32.93 -83.63
C SER A 63 86.00 -34.12 -84.03
N LYS A 64 86.21 -35.10 -83.13
CA LYS A 64 86.89 -36.37 -83.45
C LYS A 64 86.18 -37.15 -84.55
N LYS A 65 84.85 -37.12 -84.60
CA LYS A 65 84.06 -37.72 -85.70
C LYS A 65 84.22 -36.92 -86.99
N GLU A 66 84.02 -35.60 -86.96
CA GLU A 66 84.19 -34.73 -88.13
C GLU A 66 85.62 -34.81 -88.71
N LEU A 67 86.65 -34.91 -87.86
CA LEU A 67 88.05 -35.10 -88.25
C LEU A 67 88.29 -36.49 -88.85
N SER A 68 87.68 -37.54 -88.29
CA SER A 68 87.70 -38.89 -88.85
C SER A 68 87.05 -38.93 -90.23
N ASP A 69 85.92 -38.25 -90.42
CA ASP A 69 85.19 -38.22 -91.68
C ASP A 69 85.92 -37.37 -92.74
N LYS A 70 86.45 -36.19 -92.39
CA LYS A 70 87.36 -35.39 -93.25
C LYS A 70 88.60 -36.18 -93.67
N THR A 71 89.16 -37.02 -92.79
CA THR A 71 90.32 -37.87 -93.12
C THR A 71 89.94 -39.01 -94.09
N LYS A 72 88.73 -39.58 -93.97
CA LYS A 72 88.20 -40.56 -94.94
C LYS A 72 87.90 -39.92 -96.30
N GLU A 73 87.44 -38.68 -96.31
CA GLU A 73 87.13 -37.91 -97.51
C GLU A 73 88.41 -37.48 -98.25
N PHE A 74 89.38 -36.89 -97.55
CA PHE A 74 90.72 -36.58 -98.06
C PHE A 74 91.40 -37.77 -98.73
N ARG A 75 91.23 -38.98 -98.18
CA ARG A 75 91.77 -40.23 -98.76
C ARG A 75 91.13 -40.60 -100.12
N LYS A 76 89.94 -40.10 -100.44
CA LYS A 76 89.18 -40.38 -101.68
C LYS A 76 89.39 -39.36 -102.80
N MET A 77 89.83 -38.13 -102.49
CA MET A 77 90.02 -37.05 -103.46
C MET A 77 91.11 -37.37 -104.51
N SER A 78 91.13 -36.68 -105.65
CA SER A 78 92.26 -36.77 -106.61
C SER A 78 93.52 -36.09 -106.04
N ASP A 79 94.71 -36.39 -106.57
CA ASP A 79 95.96 -35.92 -105.96
C ASP A 79 96.19 -34.40 -106.08
N GLU A 80 95.64 -33.75 -107.10
CA GLU A 80 95.61 -32.29 -107.19
C GLU A 80 94.69 -31.63 -106.16
N GLU A 81 93.63 -32.32 -105.74
CA GLU A 81 92.71 -31.87 -104.69
C GLU A 81 93.29 -32.16 -103.30
N LYS A 82 93.96 -33.31 -103.11
CA LYS A 82 94.72 -33.60 -101.88
C LYS A 82 95.76 -32.52 -101.60
N LEU A 83 96.49 -32.03 -102.61
CA LEU A 83 97.47 -30.95 -102.41
C LEU A 83 96.83 -29.63 -101.95
N LYS A 84 95.55 -29.38 -102.30
CA LYS A 84 94.80 -28.19 -101.87
C LYS A 84 94.27 -28.38 -100.44
N GLU A 85 93.65 -29.52 -100.14
CA GLU A 85 93.02 -29.80 -98.83
C GLU A 85 93.99 -30.26 -97.73
N PHE A 86 95.23 -30.67 -98.04
CA PHE A 86 96.17 -31.14 -97.01
C PHE A 86 96.41 -30.09 -95.91
N LYS A 87 96.50 -28.81 -96.29
CA LYS A 87 96.66 -27.68 -95.35
C LYS A 87 95.41 -27.45 -94.50
N SER A 88 94.23 -27.74 -95.04
CA SER A 88 92.93 -27.69 -94.35
C SER A 88 92.85 -28.80 -93.28
N LEU A 89 93.17 -30.03 -93.68
CA LEU A 89 93.17 -31.20 -92.79
C LEU A 89 94.21 -31.10 -91.67
N LEU A 90 95.45 -30.68 -91.98
CA LEU A 90 96.50 -30.49 -90.98
C LEU A 90 96.11 -29.43 -89.93
N LYS A 91 95.45 -28.34 -90.37
CA LYS A 91 94.95 -27.31 -89.45
C LYS A 91 93.81 -27.83 -88.56
N ALA A 92 92.95 -28.71 -89.08
CA ALA A 92 91.91 -29.37 -88.29
C ALA A 92 92.49 -30.33 -87.22
N TYR A 93 93.55 -31.07 -87.56
CA TYR A 93 94.28 -31.89 -86.58
C TYR A 93 94.94 -31.04 -85.48
N GLN A 94 95.60 -29.94 -85.85
CA GLN A 94 96.17 -28.99 -84.89
C GLN A 94 95.10 -28.42 -83.95
N GLN A 95 93.97 -27.98 -84.50
CA GLN A 95 92.84 -27.42 -83.74
C GLN A 95 92.24 -28.44 -82.75
N GLU A 96 92.16 -29.73 -83.08
CA GLU A 96 91.72 -30.76 -82.14
C GLU A 96 92.75 -31.00 -81.01
N ILE A 97 94.05 -30.96 -81.30
CA ILE A 97 95.11 -31.08 -80.28
C ILE A 97 95.04 -29.89 -79.30
N ASP A 98 94.91 -28.67 -79.82
CA ASP A 98 94.78 -27.45 -79.01
C ASP A 98 93.47 -27.46 -78.18
N SER A 99 92.38 -27.99 -78.76
CA SER A 99 91.09 -28.21 -78.07
C SER A 99 91.23 -29.19 -76.91
N ILE A 100 91.88 -30.35 -77.13
CA ILE A 100 92.11 -31.37 -76.10
C ILE A 100 92.93 -30.80 -74.93
N ALA A 101 94.01 -30.07 -75.23
CA ALA A 101 94.86 -29.45 -74.21
C ALA A 101 94.15 -28.32 -73.44
N LYS A 102 93.28 -27.54 -74.11
CA LYS A 102 92.42 -26.55 -73.44
C LYS A 102 91.46 -27.23 -72.47
N ARG A 103 90.83 -28.34 -72.88
CA ARG A 103 89.86 -29.09 -72.07
C ARG A 103 90.46 -29.79 -70.86
N SER A 104 91.66 -30.38 -70.97
CA SER A 104 92.30 -30.98 -69.79
C SER A 104 92.55 -29.90 -68.74
N LYS A 105 93.08 -28.75 -69.18
CA LYS A 105 93.32 -27.59 -68.32
C LYS A 105 92.05 -27.02 -67.65
N THR A 106 90.89 -27.00 -68.31
CA THR A 106 89.64 -26.56 -67.65
C THR A 106 89.15 -27.57 -66.61
N ALA A 107 89.23 -28.87 -66.90
CA ALA A 107 88.87 -29.93 -65.94
C ALA A 107 89.82 -29.96 -64.71
N GLU A 108 91.14 -29.84 -64.94
CA GLU A 108 92.16 -29.74 -63.90
C GLU A 108 91.95 -28.50 -63.01
N ALA A 109 91.66 -27.34 -63.61
CA ALA A 109 91.39 -26.10 -62.87
C ALA A 109 90.11 -26.18 -62.03
N ALA A 110 89.04 -26.77 -62.56
CA ALA A 110 87.79 -27.00 -61.81
C ALA A 110 88.03 -27.93 -60.61
N PHE A 111 88.73 -29.05 -60.81
CA PHE A 111 89.05 -29.99 -59.74
C PHE A 111 89.91 -29.37 -58.63
N LEU A 112 90.98 -28.65 -59.00
CA LEU A 112 91.86 -28.00 -58.01
C LEU A 112 91.15 -26.86 -57.26
N SER A 113 90.23 -26.14 -57.92
CA SER A 113 89.37 -25.15 -57.27
C SER A 113 88.48 -25.81 -56.21
N LEU A 114 87.78 -26.89 -56.55
CA LEU A 114 86.95 -27.64 -55.60
C LEU A 114 87.77 -28.20 -54.43
N TYR A 115 88.91 -28.84 -54.74
CA TYR A 115 89.80 -29.42 -53.72
C TYR A 115 90.24 -28.39 -52.68
N LYS A 116 90.59 -27.16 -53.09
CA LYS A 116 90.97 -26.10 -52.16
C LYS A 116 89.86 -25.80 -51.14
N HIS A 117 88.63 -25.60 -51.60
CA HIS A 117 87.50 -25.25 -50.73
C HIS A 117 87.13 -26.38 -49.76
N LEU A 118 87.38 -27.64 -50.13
CA LEU A 118 87.13 -28.80 -49.26
C LEU A 118 88.30 -29.11 -48.31
N ALA A 119 89.55 -28.82 -48.69
CA ALA A 119 90.72 -29.05 -47.85
C ALA A 119 90.85 -28.04 -46.69
N GLU A 120 90.25 -26.86 -46.83
CA GLU A 120 90.16 -25.83 -45.78
C GLU A 120 88.92 -26.00 -44.87
N ALA A 121 88.10 -27.05 -45.07
CA ALA A 121 86.83 -27.25 -44.38
C ALA A 121 86.94 -28.23 -43.18
N PRO A 122 86.50 -27.85 -41.96
CA PRO A 122 86.43 -28.77 -40.82
C PRO A 122 85.23 -29.73 -40.94
N ASP A 123 85.40 -30.96 -40.45
CA ASP A 123 84.37 -32.03 -40.51
C ASP A 123 83.07 -31.62 -39.77
N PRO A 124 81.91 -31.57 -40.45
CA PRO A 124 80.64 -31.22 -39.83
C PRO A 124 80.04 -32.33 -38.96
N ALA A 125 80.45 -33.59 -39.11
CA ALA A 125 79.86 -34.72 -38.37
C ALA A 125 80.01 -34.62 -36.83
N PRO A 126 81.21 -34.39 -36.25
CA PRO A 126 81.35 -34.24 -34.81
C PRO A 126 80.65 -32.99 -34.25
N LEU A 127 80.49 -31.94 -35.07
CA LEU A 127 79.88 -30.68 -34.68
C LEU A 127 78.35 -30.74 -34.62
N ILE A 128 77.73 -31.48 -35.54
CA ILE A 128 76.30 -31.78 -35.48
C ILE A 128 76.01 -32.69 -34.27
N ALA A 129 76.90 -33.66 -34.00
CA ALA A 129 76.79 -34.55 -32.86
C ALA A 129 76.94 -33.83 -31.50
N SER A 130 77.84 -32.85 -31.37
CA SER A 130 77.93 -32.05 -30.14
C SER A 130 76.70 -31.15 -29.96
N LEU A 131 76.19 -30.54 -31.04
CA LEU A 131 74.98 -29.71 -30.99
C LEU A 131 73.73 -30.51 -30.59
N SER A 132 73.58 -31.74 -31.06
CA SER A 132 72.45 -32.63 -30.68
C SER A 132 72.51 -33.13 -29.25
N ASN A 133 73.66 -33.00 -28.56
CA ASN A 133 73.87 -33.43 -27.18
C ASN A 133 73.96 -32.24 -26.21
N HIS A 134 73.35 -31.09 -26.53
CA HIS A 134 73.41 -29.86 -25.73
C HIS A 134 72.14 -29.68 -24.87
N PRO A 135 72.08 -30.24 -23.64
CA PRO A 135 70.82 -30.40 -22.88
C PRO A 135 70.15 -29.07 -22.48
N GLN A 136 70.91 -27.97 -22.42
CA GLN A 136 70.38 -26.65 -22.09
C GLN A 136 69.32 -26.17 -23.11
N LEU A 137 69.49 -26.49 -24.40
CA LEU A 137 68.54 -26.06 -25.45
C LEU A 137 67.22 -26.83 -25.35
N GLU A 138 67.28 -28.12 -25.01
CA GLU A 138 66.09 -28.95 -24.74
C GLU A 138 65.42 -28.52 -23.43
N GLN A 139 66.19 -28.13 -22.41
CA GLN A 139 65.65 -27.58 -21.16
C GLN A 139 64.92 -26.25 -21.37
N GLU A 140 65.50 -25.30 -22.11
CA GLU A 140 64.85 -24.03 -22.47
C GLU A 140 63.57 -24.25 -23.28
N LEU A 141 63.60 -25.15 -24.27
CA LEU A 141 62.43 -25.51 -25.07
C LEU A 141 61.32 -26.13 -24.22
N ASN A 142 61.65 -26.96 -23.22
CA ASN A 142 60.67 -27.56 -22.32
C ASN A 142 60.07 -26.53 -21.35
N VAL A 143 60.87 -25.59 -20.82
CA VAL A 143 60.36 -24.47 -20.00
C VAL A 143 59.39 -23.60 -20.81
N ALA A 144 59.79 -23.17 -22.01
CA ALA A 144 58.93 -22.35 -22.88
C ALA A 144 57.63 -23.06 -23.29
N ASN A 145 57.65 -24.38 -23.47
CA ASN A 145 56.43 -25.17 -23.75
C ASN A 145 55.49 -25.26 -22.54
N GLU A 146 56.03 -25.43 -21.33
CA GLU A 146 55.21 -25.46 -20.10
C GLU A 146 54.66 -24.06 -19.78
N GLU A 147 55.43 -22.99 -19.99
CA GLU A 147 54.94 -21.60 -19.91
C GLU A 147 53.81 -21.34 -20.91
N LEU A 148 53.95 -21.75 -22.17
CA LEU A 148 52.88 -21.64 -23.18
C LEU A 148 51.64 -22.46 -22.82
N LYS A 149 51.81 -23.60 -22.14
CA LYS A 149 50.71 -24.46 -21.65
C LYS A 149 49.99 -23.81 -20.46
N VAL A 150 50.72 -23.19 -19.54
CA VAL A 150 50.15 -22.38 -18.45
C VAL A 150 49.44 -21.14 -19.00
N LEU A 151 50.02 -20.42 -19.96
CA LEU A 151 49.38 -19.26 -20.60
C LEU A 151 48.06 -19.63 -21.31
N LYS A 152 48.03 -20.77 -22.01
CA LYS A 152 46.79 -21.28 -22.63
C LYS A 152 45.75 -21.65 -21.58
N ALA A 153 46.17 -22.22 -20.44
CA ALA A 153 45.27 -22.55 -19.34
C ALA A 153 44.71 -21.30 -18.64
N THR A 154 45.51 -20.25 -18.43
CA THR A 154 45.03 -18.99 -17.84
C THR A 154 44.12 -18.22 -18.79
N ILE A 155 44.42 -18.18 -20.09
CA ILE A 155 43.53 -17.62 -21.11
C ILE A 155 42.18 -18.36 -21.13
N ALA A 156 42.18 -19.70 -21.17
CA ALA A 156 40.96 -20.50 -21.12
C ALA A 156 40.18 -20.36 -19.79
N GLY A 157 40.85 -20.00 -18.71
CA GLY A 157 40.24 -19.57 -17.45
C GLY A 157 39.54 -18.21 -17.60
N MET A 158 40.27 -17.19 -18.06
CA MET A 158 39.74 -15.84 -18.27
C MET A 158 38.56 -15.82 -19.26
N GLU A 159 38.59 -16.63 -20.33
CA GLU A 159 37.45 -16.78 -21.25
C GLU A 159 36.22 -17.37 -20.56
N ARG A 160 36.41 -18.30 -19.62
CA ARG A 160 35.34 -18.90 -18.81
C ARG A 160 34.76 -17.90 -17.82
N ASP A 161 35.59 -17.05 -17.23
CA ASP A 161 35.18 -15.99 -16.29
C ASP A 161 34.48 -14.83 -17.02
N VAL A 162 34.90 -14.50 -18.25
CA VAL A 162 34.18 -13.57 -19.13
C VAL A 162 32.82 -14.15 -19.56
N ALA A 163 32.73 -15.47 -19.79
CA ALA A 163 31.46 -16.12 -20.11
C ALA A 163 30.50 -16.17 -18.91
N SER A 164 30.99 -16.50 -17.71
CA SER A 164 30.18 -16.48 -16.47
C SER A 164 29.77 -15.05 -16.08
N GLY A 165 30.66 -14.08 -16.26
CA GLY A 165 30.39 -12.65 -16.13
C GLY A 165 29.22 -12.21 -17.00
N LYS A 166 29.28 -12.47 -18.32
CA LYS A 166 28.19 -12.15 -19.27
C LYS A 166 26.86 -12.84 -18.92
N ALA A 167 26.91 -14.09 -18.45
CA ALA A 167 25.70 -14.79 -17.98
C ALA A 167 25.09 -14.09 -16.76
N SER A 168 25.92 -13.69 -15.79
CA SER A 168 25.46 -12.95 -14.61
C SER A 168 24.93 -11.55 -14.96
N GLU A 169 25.53 -10.87 -15.94
CA GLU A 169 25.08 -9.57 -16.44
C GLU A 169 23.70 -9.66 -17.11
N GLY A 170 23.43 -10.73 -17.87
CA GLY A 170 22.10 -11.02 -18.40
C GLY A 170 21.05 -11.25 -17.30
N VAL A 171 21.40 -11.99 -16.24
CA VAL A 171 20.52 -12.16 -15.06
C VAL A 171 20.27 -10.80 -14.38
N VAL A 172 21.31 -10.00 -14.12
CA VAL A 172 21.19 -8.65 -13.56
C VAL A 172 20.34 -7.73 -14.44
N GLY A 173 20.45 -7.83 -15.77
CA GLY A 173 19.61 -7.09 -16.72
C GLY A 173 18.12 -7.45 -16.59
N SER A 174 17.80 -8.75 -16.54
CA SER A 174 16.41 -9.21 -16.34
C SER A 174 15.85 -8.84 -14.97
N LEU A 175 16.67 -8.88 -13.90
CA LEU A 175 16.29 -8.44 -12.56
C LEU A 175 16.05 -6.92 -12.52
N LYS A 176 16.90 -6.11 -13.16
CA LYS A 176 16.70 -4.66 -13.30
C LYS A 176 15.41 -4.32 -14.06
N SER A 177 15.14 -5.00 -15.19
CA SER A 177 13.88 -4.82 -15.93
C SER A 177 12.66 -5.21 -15.09
N ARG A 178 12.73 -6.32 -14.35
CA ARG A 178 11.65 -6.75 -13.45
C ARG A 178 11.45 -5.80 -12.27
N LEU A 179 12.53 -5.24 -11.72
CA LEU A 179 12.48 -4.21 -10.67
C LEU A 179 11.78 -2.94 -11.20
N ALA A 180 12.22 -2.40 -12.34
CA ALA A 180 11.60 -1.23 -12.97
C ALA A 180 10.11 -1.44 -13.30
N ASN A 181 9.71 -2.65 -13.71
CA ASN A 181 8.31 -3.00 -13.93
C ASN A 181 7.49 -3.06 -12.61
N TYR A 182 8.11 -3.43 -11.48
CA TYR A 182 7.46 -3.35 -10.17
C TYR A 182 7.40 -1.91 -9.64
N GLU A 183 8.45 -1.10 -9.86
CA GLU A 183 8.48 0.32 -9.50
C GLU A 183 7.40 1.10 -10.27
N ALA A 184 7.34 0.96 -11.60
CA ALA A 184 6.31 1.59 -12.43
C ALA A 184 4.88 1.17 -12.02
N LYS A 185 4.67 -0.09 -11.65
CA LYS A 185 3.37 -0.57 -11.16
C LYS A 185 3.04 -0.06 -9.74
N LEU A 186 4.04 0.16 -8.90
CA LEU A 186 3.84 0.78 -7.59
C LEU A 186 3.49 2.26 -7.75
N ASP A 187 4.15 2.98 -8.65
CA ASP A 187 3.84 4.37 -8.97
C ASP A 187 2.44 4.52 -9.58
N GLU A 188 2.04 3.61 -10.49
CA GLU A 188 0.67 3.53 -11.02
C GLU A 188 -0.35 3.31 -9.90
N MET A 189 -0.14 2.31 -9.03
CA MET A 189 -1.02 2.02 -7.89
C MET A 189 -1.04 3.12 -6.82
N VAL A 190 0.02 3.95 -6.71
CA VAL A 190 0.06 5.12 -5.83
C VAL A 190 -0.71 6.27 -6.48
N SER A 191 -0.49 6.53 -7.77
CA SER A 191 -1.20 7.54 -8.55
C SER A 191 -2.71 7.30 -8.54
N GLU A 192 -3.15 6.07 -8.84
CA GLU A 192 -4.57 5.66 -8.78
C GLU A 192 -5.18 5.94 -7.40
N LYS A 193 -4.47 5.61 -6.31
CA LYS A 193 -4.96 5.84 -4.94
C LYS A 193 -4.96 7.31 -4.54
N VAL A 194 -4.01 8.11 -5.03
CA VAL A 194 -4.00 9.56 -4.83
C VAL A 194 -5.18 10.18 -5.57
N LEU A 195 -5.43 9.83 -6.83
CA LEU A 195 -6.58 10.30 -7.60
C LEU A 195 -7.91 9.87 -6.98
N ALA A 196 -8.04 8.62 -6.53
CA ALA A 196 -9.23 8.13 -5.84
C ALA A 196 -9.49 8.92 -4.54
N LYS A 197 -8.44 9.21 -3.75
CA LYS A 197 -8.57 10.05 -2.55
C LYS A 197 -8.81 11.53 -2.86
N GLU A 198 -8.29 12.05 -3.95
CA GLU A 198 -8.59 13.41 -4.41
C GLU A 198 -10.06 13.55 -4.83
N ILE A 199 -10.63 12.53 -5.50
CA ILE A 199 -12.05 12.45 -5.85
C ILE A 199 -12.92 12.33 -4.59
N GLU A 200 -12.57 11.45 -3.65
CA GLU A 200 -13.27 11.28 -2.36
C GLU A 200 -13.28 12.60 -1.56
N ILE A 201 -12.14 13.31 -1.50
CA ILE A 201 -12.04 14.61 -0.83
C ILE A 201 -12.89 15.66 -1.55
N LYS A 202 -12.86 15.72 -2.89
CA LYS A 202 -13.69 16.65 -3.68
C LYS A 202 -15.18 16.42 -3.42
N GLN A 203 -15.65 15.18 -3.53
CA GLN A 203 -17.04 14.81 -3.23
C GLN A 203 -17.45 15.18 -1.80
N ALA A 204 -16.58 14.92 -0.81
CA ALA A 204 -16.83 15.32 0.57
C ALA A 204 -16.86 16.84 0.78
N THR A 205 -16.06 17.61 0.03
CA THR A 205 -16.14 19.09 0.05
C THR A 205 -17.38 19.62 -0.68
N ASP A 206 -17.77 19.03 -1.81
CA ASP A 206 -18.93 19.46 -2.60
C ASP A 206 -20.24 19.19 -1.84
N GLU A 207 -20.37 18.02 -1.21
CA GLU A 207 -21.52 17.73 -0.34
C GLU A 207 -21.56 18.65 0.88
N LYS A 208 -20.41 18.96 1.49
CA LYS A 208 -20.34 19.94 2.58
C LYS A 208 -20.72 21.37 2.13
N ILE A 209 -20.36 21.75 0.89
CA ILE A 209 -20.78 23.01 0.28
C ILE A 209 -22.29 23.02 -0.01
N ARG A 210 -22.86 21.89 -0.47
CA ARG A 210 -24.31 21.73 -0.67
C ARG A 210 -25.06 21.88 0.64
N ILE A 211 -24.68 21.14 1.69
CA ILE A 211 -25.29 21.24 3.03
C ILE A 211 -25.20 22.68 3.54
N TYR A 212 -24.04 23.34 3.43
CA TYR A 212 -23.93 24.74 3.87
C TYR A 212 -24.86 25.68 3.09
N LYS A 213 -24.98 25.55 1.75
CA LYS A 213 -25.93 26.35 0.95
C LYS A 213 -27.39 26.10 1.34
N GLU A 214 -27.76 24.87 1.68
CA GLU A 214 -29.11 24.52 2.14
C GLU A 214 -29.40 25.07 3.55
N THR A 215 -28.43 25.01 4.46
CA THR A 215 -28.55 25.68 5.78
C THR A 215 -28.61 27.20 5.64
N GLU A 216 -27.84 27.80 4.73
CA GLU A 216 -27.89 29.24 4.46
C GLU A 216 -29.26 29.63 3.89
N TYR A 217 -29.78 28.90 2.89
CA TYR A 217 -31.08 29.16 2.30
C TYR A 217 -32.24 29.02 3.32
N SER A 218 -32.20 28.01 4.19
CA SER A 218 -33.20 27.85 5.25
C SER A 218 -33.11 28.94 6.32
N LEU A 219 -31.91 29.39 6.69
CA LEU A 219 -31.70 30.54 7.58
C LEU A 219 -32.15 31.85 6.94
N GLN A 220 -31.86 32.10 5.66
CA GLN A 220 -32.37 33.26 4.92
C GLN A 220 -33.91 33.25 4.87
N ARG A 221 -34.54 32.08 4.68
CA ARG A 221 -36.00 31.92 4.72
C ARG A 221 -36.59 32.21 6.10
N GLN A 222 -35.94 31.77 7.18
CA GLN A 222 -36.35 32.10 8.55
C GLN A 222 -36.18 33.59 8.87
N LEU A 223 -35.07 34.20 8.44
CA LEU A 223 -34.80 35.64 8.61
C LEU A 223 -35.87 36.47 7.88
N ASN A 224 -36.20 36.13 6.62
CA ASN A 224 -37.26 36.79 5.87
C ASN A 224 -38.63 36.63 6.57
N LEU A 225 -38.99 35.43 7.05
CA LEU A 225 -40.23 35.21 7.79
C LEU A 225 -40.30 36.05 9.07
N LEU A 226 -39.22 36.12 9.85
CA LEU A 226 -39.15 36.96 11.06
C LEU A 226 -39.22 38.45 10.73
N LYS A 227 -38.63 38.88 9.60
CA LYS A 227 -38.68 40.25 9.11
C LYS A 227 -40.09 40.65 8.65
N ASP A 228 -40.78 39.75 7.96
CA ASP A 228 -42.18 39.94 7.55
C ASP A 228 -43.10 39.98 8.79
N GLN A 229 -42.90 39.08 9.75
CA GLN A 229 -43.60 39.12 11.04
C GLN A 229 -43.37 40.44 11.77
N LEU A 230 -42.11 40.91 11.87
CA LEU A 230 -41.78 42.20 12.50
C LEU A 230 -42.43 43.38 11.75
N SER A 231 -42.46 43.36 10.42
CA SER A 231 -43.13 44.37 9.59
C SER A 231 -44.66 44.37 9.78
N THR A 232 -45.29 43.19 9.89
CA THR A 232 -46.73 43.10 10.22
C THR A 232 -47.03 43.52 11.66
N LEU A 233 -46.12 43.28 12.61
CA LEU A 233 -46.26 43.73 13.99
C LEU A 233 -46.07 45.26 14.09
N GLN A 234 -45.14 45.83 13.34
CA GLN A 234 -44.98 47.30 13.21
C GLN A 234 -46.23 47.94 12.61
N SER A 235 -46.71 47.48 11.46
CA SER A 235 -47.92 48.07 10.85
C SER A 235 -49.17 47.85 11.69
N SER A 236 -49.28 46.75 12.43
CA SER A 236 -50.31 46.54 13.45
C SER A 236 -50.17 47.53 14.61
N HIS A 237 -48.95 47.76 15.10
CA HIS A 237 -48.67 48.75 16.15
C HIS A 237 -49.06 50.16 15.70
N ASP A 238 -48.60 50.61 14.53
CA ASP A 238 -48.94 51.90 13.93
C ASP A 238 -50.46 52.09 13.80
N VAL A 239 -51.17 51.05 13.33
CA VAL A 239 -52.65 51.06 13.24
C VAL A 239 -53.33 51.09 14.62
N THR A 240 -52.78 50.43 15.64
CA THR A 240 -53.32 50.53 17.02
C THR A 240 -53.00 51.88 17.67
N GLN A 241 -51.84 52.47 17.38
CA GLN A 241 -51.45 53.79 17.86
C GLN A 241 -52.30 54.89 17.22
N ALA A 242 -52.53 54.82 15.91
CA ALA A 242 -53.46 55.71 15.21
C ALA A 242 -54.86 55.63 15.81
N LYS A 243 -55.41 54.43 15.99
CA LYS A 243 -56.72 54.23 16.66
C LYS A 243 -56.75 54.76 18.09
N LEU A 244 -55.66 54.65 18.86
CA LEU A 244 -55.59 55.20 20.22
C LEU A 244 -55.60 56.74 20.21
N VAL A 245 -54.93 57.36 19.24
CA VAL A 245 -54.99 58.82 19.02
C VAL A 245 -56.39 59.24 18.56
N ASP A 246 -57.02 58.49 17.65
CA ASP A 246 -58.40 58.74 17.22
C ASP A 246 -59.39 58.63 18.39
N TYR A 247 -59.25 57.62 19.25
CA TYR A 247 -60.06 57.47 20.47
C TYR A 247 -59.81 58.58 21.50
N SER A 248 -58.55 59.02 21.67
CA SER A 248 -58.25 60.18 22.54
C SER A 248 -58.92 61.44 21.99
N SER A 249 -58.78 61.70 20.69
CA SER A 249 -59.40 62.85 20.01
C SER A 249 -60.93 62.82 20.11
N GLN A 250 -61.56 61.65 19.92
CA GLN A 250 -63.00 61.47 20.10
C GLN A 250 -63.43 61.64 21.56
N TYR A 251 -62.66 61.16 22.53
CA TYR A 251 -62.93 61.35 23.95
C TYR A 251 -62.80 62.82 24.36
N ASP A 252 -61.75 63.51 23.91
CA ASP A 252 -61.54 64.94 24.14
C ASP A 252 -62.66 65.77 23.48
N GLN A 253 -63.13 65.36 22.30
CA GLN A 253 -64.29 65.95 21.63
C GLN A 253 -65.62 65.66 22.37
N GLU A 254 -65.81 64.46 22.91
CA GLU A 254 -66.99 64.10 23.71
C GLU A 254 -67.00 64.84 25.05
N VAL A 255 -65.83 65.00 25.69
CA VAL A 255 -65.66 65.80 26.90
C VAL A 255 -65.91 67.28 26.60
N ALA A 256 -65.37 67.83 25.51
CA ALA A 256 -65.66 69.21 25.10
C ALA A 256 -67.15 69.42 24.77
N GLY A 257 -67.79 68.47 24.08
CA GLY A 257 -69.23 68.46 23.81
C GLY A 257 -70.05 68.44 25.10
N LYS A 258 -69.74 67.51 26.02
CA LYS A 258 -70.36 67.41 27.34
C LYS A 258 -70.13 68.64 28.22
N LEU A 259 -68.97 69.29 28.12
CA LEU A 259 -68.71 70.56 28.81
C LEU A 259 -69.57 71.69 28.24
N GLY A 260 -69.75 71.76 26.92
CA GLY A 260 -70.69 72.70 26.29
C GLY A 260 -72.16 72.42 26.61
N GLU A 261 -72.57 71.15 26.61
CA GLU A 261 -73.89 70.74 27.10
C GLU A 261 -74.07 71.09 28.58
N LEU A 262 -73.04 70.90 29.41
CA LEU A 262 -73.07 71.23 30.83
C LEU A 262 -73.03 72.74 31.07
N GLU A 263 -72.41 73.54 30.22
CA GLU A 263 -72.50 75.01 30.24
C GLU A 263 -73.92 75.48 29.88
N ILE A 264 -74.54 74.90 28.84
CA ILE A 264 -75.94 75.14 28.48
C ILE A 264 -76.87 74.72 29.63
N VAL A 265 -76.63 73.56 30.24
CA VAL A 265 -77.39 73.03 31.38
C VAL A 265 -77.12 73.84 32.65
N ILE A 266 -75.94 74.44 32.87
CA ILE A 266 -75.73 75.42 33.94
C ILE A 266 -76.54 76.69 33.67
N GLY A 267 -76.51 77.21 32.44
CA GLY A 267 -77.32 78.38 32.07
C GLY A 267 -78.83 78.13 32.20
N ASP A 268 -79.30 76.92 31.85
CA ASP A 268 -80.68 76.50 32.05
C ASP A 268 -80.99 76.10 33.50
N LEU A 269 -80.01 75.62 34.28
CA LEU A 269 -80.14 75.37 35.71
C LEU A 269 -80.18 76.68 36.49
N ASP A 270 -79.48 77.73 36.08
CA ASP A 270 -79.60 79.07 36.67
C ASP A 270 -80.93 79.70 36.29
N ARG A 271 -81.36 79.60 35.02
CA ARG A 271 -82.73 80.00 34.63
C ARG A 271 -83.79 79.17 35.38
N ALA A 272 -83.55 77.88 35.62
CA ALA A 272 -84.45 77.01 36.36
C ALA A 272 -84.36 77.21 37.87
N ASN A 273 -83.23 77.64 38.44
CA ASN A 273 -83.05 77.98 39.85
C ASN A 273 -83.59 79.37 40.15
N GLN A 274 -83.60 80.30 39.19
CA GLN A 274 -84.37 81.53 39.28
C GLN A 274 -85.88 81.20 39.30
N ARG A 275 -86.34 80.32 38.40
CA ARG A 275 -87.73 79.80 38.41
C ARG A 275 -88.05 78.98 39.67
N ALA A 276 -87.10 78.20 40.19
CA ALA A 276 -87.28 77.34 41.35
C ALA A 276 -87.04 78.06 42.68
N ALA A 277 -86.34 79.19 42.73
CA ALA A 277 -86.41 80.11 43.87
C ALA A 277 -87.81 80.74 43.97
N ASN A 278 -88.47 80.95 42.83
CA ASN A 278 -89.87 81.38 42.78
C ASN A 278 -90.84 80.23 43.16
N VAL A 279 -90.60 78.99 42.70
CA VAL A 279 -91.52 77.83 42.91
C VAL A 279 -91.20 76.98 44.15
N ALA A 280 -90.00 77.04 44.74
CA ALA A 280 -89.69 76.40 46.03
C ALA A 280 -90.28 77.18 47.22
N ARG A 281 -90.87 78.35 46.98
CA ARG A 281 -91.87 78.97 47.87
C ARG A 281 -93.19 78.19 47.91
N GLU A 282 -93.41 77.20 47.02
CA GLU A 282 -94.75 76.67 46.72
C GLU A 282 -94.89 75.12 46.79
N MET A 283 -93.84 74.32 47.07
CA MET A 283 -93.97 72.84 47.09
C MET A 283 -93.21 72.10 48.20
N SER A 284 -93.66 70.87 48.49
CA SER A 284 -93.50 70.19 49.79
C SER A 284 -92.92 68.75 49.71
N PRO A 285 -92.36 68.18 50.80
CA PRO A 285 -91.42 67.04 50.73
C PRO A 285 -92.04 65.66 50.47
N ALA A 286 -93.37 65.53 50.40
CA ALA A 286 -94.06 64.23 50.25
C ALA A 286 -93.77 63.51 48.91
N THR A 287 -93.27 64.23 47.91
CA THR A 287 -92.93 63.69 46.57
C THR A 287 -91.62 62.88 46.59
N LEU A 288 -90.65 63.25 47.41
CA LEU A 288 -89.34 62.59 47.50
C LEU A 288 -89.47 61.16 48.07
N GLN A 289 -90.30 60.99 49.10
CA GLN A 289 -90.44 59.72 49.82
C GLN A 289 -91.09 58.60 48.98
N ARG A 290 -91.76 58.94 47.86
CA ARG A 290 -92.22 57.95 46.87
C ARG A 290 -91.10 57.45 45.96
N LYS A 291 -90.13 58.29 45.57
CA LYS A 291 -89.06 57.91 44.64
C LYS A 291 -88.14 56.83 45.22
N ILE A 292 -87.74 57.01 46.49
CA ILE A 292 -86.87 56.07 47.21
C ILE A 292 -87.43 54.64 47.16
N LYS A 293 -88.71 54.46 47.52
CA LYS A 293 -89.38 53.14 47.53
C LYS A 293 -89.49 52.46 46.16
N VAL A 294 -89.41 53.21 45.07
CA VAL A 294 -89.37 52.64 43.70
C VAL A 294 -87.96 52.13 43.39
N GLN A 295 -86.93 52.88 43.79
CA GLN A 295 -85.53 52.52 43.57
C GLN A 295 -85.10 51.31 44.42
N ASP A 296 -85.57 51.19 45.66
CA ASP A 296 -85.31 50.02 46.52
C ASP A 296 -85.84 48.70 45.90
N ALA A 297 -87.00 48.76 45.24
CA ALA A 297 -87.59 47.63 44.53
C ALA A 297 -86.82 47.28 43.25
N GLU A 298 -86.31 48.28 42.53
CA GLU A 298 -85.48 48.10 41.34
C GLU A 298 -84.11 47.48 41.67
N ILE A 299 -83.45 47.94 42.74
CA ILE A 299 -82.20 47.35 43.26
C ILE A 299 -82.42 45.87 43.62
N SER A 300 -83.52 45.56 44.30
CA SER A 300 -83.86 44.18 44.68
C SER A 300 -84.01 43.27 43.45
N LYS A 301 -84.65 43.75 42.39
CA LYS A 301 -84.80 43.02 41.13
C LYS A 301 -83.44 42.79 40.44
N LEU A 302 -82.58 43.82 40.39
CA LEU A 302 -81.25 43.72 39.76
C LEU A 302 -80.33 42.74 40.49
N LEU A 303 -80.40 42.67 41.83
CA LEU A 303 -79.66 41.64 42.61
C LEU A 303 -80.13 40.22 42.29
N ASP A 304 -81.44 40.04 42.08
CA ASP A 304 -82.03 38.76 41.70
C ASP A 304 -81.60 38.33 40.28
N GLU A 305 -81.51 39.26 39.34
CA GLU A 305 -81.00 39.03 37.98
C GLU A 305 -79.49 38.76 37.96
N LEU A 306 -78.71 39.44 38.81
CA LEU A 306 -77.28 39.20 39.01
C LEU A 306 -76.99 37.82 39.61
N ASN A 307 -77.81 37.36 40.57
CA ASN A 307 -77.70 36.01 41.12
C ASN A 307 -78.03 34.94 40.06
N LYS A 308 -79.04 35.19 39.22
CA LYS A 308 -79.44 34.30 38.11
C LYS A 308 -78.44 34.28 36.94
N SER A 309 -77.64 35.32 36.74
CA SER A 309 -76.53 35.29 35.76
C SER A 309 -75.30 34.58 36.34
N LYS A 310 -74.98 34.80 37.62
CA LYS A 310 -73.88 34.15 38.32
C LYS A 310 -74.03 32.61 38.39
N THR A 311 -75.23 32.08 38.68
CA THR A 311 -75.44 30.62 38.68
C THR A 311 -75.22 30.01 37.30
N LYS A 312 -75.77 30.62 36.23
CA LYS A 312 -75.56 30.19 34.84
C LYS A 312 -74.10 30.23 34.41
N LEU A 313 -73.33 31.21 34.90
CA LEU A 313 -71.90 31.29 34.64
C LEU A 313 -71.16 30.11 35.28
N ASN A 314 -71.40 29.85 36.57
CA ASN A 314 -70.82 28.71 37.29
C ASN A 314 -71.20 27.35 36.67
N GLU A 315 -72.44 27.20 36.19
CA GLU A 315 -72.89 25.99 35.48
C GLU A 315 -72.14 25.78 34.16
N ARG A 316 -71.95 26.86 33.38
CA ARG A 316 -71.18 26.83 32.12
C ARG A 316 -69.70 26.59 32.36
N GLU A 317 -69.12 27.15 33.42
CA GLU A 317 -67.74 26.92 33.84
C GLU A 317 -67.55 25.45 34.21
N ALA A 318 -68.36 24.90 35.12
CA ALA A 318 -68.30 23.51 35.54
C ALA A 318 -68.54 22.52 34.37
N TYR A 319 -69.41 22.86 33.41
CA TYR A 319 -69.55 22.09 32.16
C TYR A 319 -68.28 22.13 31.31
N SER A 320 -67.66 23.30 31.17
CA SER A 320 -66.44 23.48 30.37
C SER A 320 -65.26 22.75 30.99
N THR A 321 -65.05 22.83 32.31
CA THR A 321 -64.03 22.05 33.03
C THR A 321 -64.24 20.55 32.85
N ARG A 322 -65.49 20.06 32.95
CA ARG A 322 -65.80 18.64 32.68
C ARG A 322 -65.46 18.23 31.25
N ARG A 323 -65.74 19.07 30.24
CA ARG A 323 -65.42 18.74 28.84
C ARG A 323 -63.92 18.81 28.55
N ILE A 324 -63.17 19.73 29.19
CA ILE A 324 -61.70 19.77 29.13
C ILE A 324 -61.12 18.47 29.71
N ASN A 325 -61.49 18.11 30.94
CA ASN A 325 -60.99 16.89 31.60
C ASN A 325 -61.29 15.61 30.79
N GLU A 326 -62.40 15.58 30.05
CA GLU A 326 -62.74 14.44 29.18
C GLU A 326 -61.92 14.44 27.89
N LEU A 327 -61.74 15.60 27.24
CA LEU A 327 -60.83 15.74 26.09
C LEU A 327 -59.38 15.42 26.44
N GLU A 328 -58.92 15.76 27.65
CA GLU A 328 -57.59 15.39 28.16
C GLU A 328 -57.44 13.87 28.32
N ARG A 329 -58.50 13.16 28.74
CA ARG A 329 -58.53 11.69 28.78
C ARG A 329 -58.57 11.07 27.38
N GLU A 330 -59.42 11.58 26.49
CA GLU A 330 -59.46 11.17 25.07
C GLU A 330 -58.06 11.31 24.44
N MET A 331 -57.38 12.43 24.69
CA MET A 331 -56.00 12.69 24.26
C MET A 331 -54.96 11.78 24.91
N ALA A 332 -55.10 11.45 26.20
CA ALA A 332 -54.19 10.52 26.88
C ALA A 332 -54.30 9.09 26.34
N VAL A 333 -55.53 8.60 26.14
CA VAL A 333 -55.80 7.29 25.52
C VAL A 333 -55.26 7.25 24.10
N LYS A 334 -55.51 8.30 23.28
CA LYS A 334 -54.99 8.36 21.92
C LYS A 334 -53.47 8.48 21.84
N LYS A 335 -52.80 9.11 22.81
CA LYS A 335 -51.33 9.07 22.90
C LYS A 335 -50.82 7.64 23.09
N LEU A 336 -51.32 6.92 24.09
CA LEU A 336 -50.97 5.53 24.36
C LEU A 336 -51.21 4.62 23.15
N GLU A 337 -52.36 4.78 22.47
CA GLU A 337 -52.66 4.06 21.23
C GLU A 337 -51.64 4.36 20.11
N THR A 338 -51.17 5.61 19.98
CA THR A 338 -50.10 5.93 19.01
C THR A 338 -48.71 5.48 19.47
N GLU A 339 -48.49 5.23 20.76
CA GLU A 339 -47.24 4.65 21.27
C GLU A 339 -47.23 3.13 21.02
N GLU A 340 -48.33 2.44 21.32
CA GLU A 340 -48.55 1.03 20.99
C GLU A 340 -48.48 0.76 19.48
N LEU A 341 -49.03 1.65 18.64
CA LEU A 341 -48.92 1.56 17.18
C LEU A 341 -47.49 1.83 16.67
N ARG A 342 -46.69 2.68 17.35
CA ARG A 342 -45.26 2.85 17.01
C ARG A 342 -44.43 1.65 17.44
N GLU A 343 -44.72 1.06 18.60
CA GLU A 343 -44.04 -0.17 19.04
C GLU A 343 -44.33 -1.32 18.08
N LYS A 344 -45.59 -1.49 17.64
CA LYS A 344 -45.96 -2.45 16.59
C LYS A 344 -45.28 -2.13 15.24
N LEU A 345 -45.11 -0.86 14.88
CA LEU A 345 -44.38 -0.49 13.66
C LEU A 345 -42.90 -0.92 13.74
N LEU A 346 -42.24 -0.66 14.87
CA LEU A 346 -40.84 -1.09 15.13
C LEU A 346 -40.70 -2.62 15.10
N GLN A 347 -41.70 -3.37 15.59
CA GLN A 347 -41.75 -4.83 15.47
C GLN A 347 -41.85 -5.32 14.01
N PHE A 348 -42.17 -4.43 13.06
CA PHE A 348 -42.19 -4.70 11.62
C PHE A 348 -41.04 -4.01 10.84
N ASP A 349 -40.01 -3.44 11.49
CA ASP A 349 -38.85 -2.87 10.80
C ASP A 349 -38.10 -3.91 9.94
N ASP A 350 -38.01 -5.16 10.41
CA ASP A 350 -37.44 -6.29 9.66
C ASP A 350 -38.29 -6.68 8.42
N TYR A 351 -39.50 -6.14 8.22
CA TYR A 351 -40.34 -6.46 7.06
C TYR A 351 -39.70 -5.99 5.73
N GLU A 352 -38.91 -4.91 5.73
CA GLU A 352 -38.10 -4.51 4.56
C GLU A 352 -36.90 -5.44 4.33
N ARG A 353 -36.39 -6.06 5.38
CA ARG A 353 -35.30 -7.05 5.28
C ARG A 353 -35.83 -8.37 4.74
N ILE A 354 -36.93 -8.87 5.29
CA ILE A 354 -37.64 -10.06 4.82
C ILE A 354 -38.11 -9.86 3.38
N LYS A 355 -38.62 -8.67 3.03
CA LYS A 355 -38.98 -8.33 1.64
C LYS A 355 -37.77 -8.38 0.71
N ARG A 356 -36.61 -7.83 1.09
CA ARG A 356 -35.37 -7.91 0.29
C ARG A 356 -34.83 -9.34 0.18
N GLU A 357 -34.91 -10.13 1.25
CA GLU A 357 -34.52 -11.54 1.25
C GLU A 357 -35.44 -12.39 0.36
N LEU A 358 -36.75 -12.11 0.39
CA LEU A 358 -37.74 -12.80 -0.43
C LEU A 358 -37.72 -12.34 -1.90
N ASP A 359 -37.41 -11.08 -2.20
CA ASP A 359 -37.22 -10.61 -3.59
C ASP A 359 -35.83 -11.01 -4.14
N LEU A 360 -34.82 -11.21 -3.28
CA LEU A 360 -33.57 -11.90 -3.62
C LEU A 360 -33.82 -13.38 -3.92
N MET A 361 -34.58 -14.08 -3.07
CA MET A 361 -34.96 -15.48 -3.31
C MET A 361 -35.78 -15.61 -4.59
N LYS A 362 -36.71 -14.69 -4.85
CA LYS A 362 -37.51 -14.63 -6.09
C LYS A 362 -36.67 -14.25 -7.32
N THR A 363 -35.62 -13.44 -7.21
CA THR A 363 -34.70 -13.18 -8.33
C THR A 363 -33.72 -14.33 -8.56
N ILE A 364 -33.44 -15.16 -7.56
CA ILE A 364 -32.73 -16.44 -7.72
C ILE A 364 -33.65 -17.50 -8.36
N GLU A 365 -34.91 -17.60 -7.91
CA GLU A 365 -35.87 -18.65 -8.29
C GLU A 365 -36.58 -18.38 -9.63
N PHE A 366 -36.88 -17.11 -9.95
CA PHE A 366 -37.55 -16.69 -11.19
C PHE A 366 -36.65 -15.84 -12.09
N GLY A 367 -35.72 -15.06 -11.54
CA GLY A 367 -34.82 -14.19 -12.32
C GLY A 367 -33.73 -14.96 -13.10
N ALA A 368 -33.42 -16.20 -12.69
CA ALA A 368 -32.60 -17.12 -13.47
C ALA A 368 -33.19 -17.46 -14.87
N GLN A 369 -34.49 -17.19 -15.08
CA GLN A 369 -35.20 -17.44 -16.34
C GLN A 369 -35.47 -16.15 -17.16
N SER A 370 -35.12 -14.96 -16.65
CA SER A 370 -35.51 -13.66 -17.27
C SER A 370 -34.35 -12.69 -17.57
N LEU A 371 -33.10 -13.19 -17.70
CA LEU A 371 -31.97 -12.39 -18.18
C LEU A 371 -31.92 -12.32 -19.72
N ALA A 372 -33.04 -11.87 -20.32
CA ALA A 372 -33.14 -11.51 -21.72
C ALA A 372 -34.14 -10.35 -21.89
N GLU A 373 -33.67 -9.30 -22.59
CA GLU A 373 -34.39 -8.07 -22.97
C GLU A 373 -34.58 -6.95 -21.90
N SER A 374 -34.42 -5.71 -22.40
CA SER A 374 -34.85 -4.44 -21.80
C SER A 374 -34.40 -4.09 -20.37
N GLY A 375 -33.17 -3.58 -20.26
CA GLY A 375 -32.84 -2.60 -19.22
C GLY A 375 -33.05 -1.16 -19.72
N ASP A 376 -33.68 -0.33 -18.89
CA ASP A 376 -33.27 1.06 -18.67
C ASP A 376 -33.66 1.47 -17.23
N GLY A 377 -32.96 2.42 -16.64
CA GLY A 377 -33.07 2.75 -15.22
C GLY A 377 -33.78 4.06 -14.94
N LEU A 378 -34.72 4.06 -13.99
CA LEU A 378 -35.21 5.29 -13.36
C LEU A 378 -35.62 5.06 -11.90
N TRP A 379 -34.66 5.25 -10.99
CA TRP A 379 -34.94 5.54 -9.59
C TRP A 379 -34.90 7.05 -9.41
N ASP A 380 -36.05 7.69 -9.29
CA ASP A 380 -36.17 9.10 -8.95
C ASP A 380 -37.38 9.36 -8.02
N GLU A 381 -37.38 10.51 -7.35
CA GLU A 381 -37.95 10.72 -6.02
C GLU A 381 -39.49 10.95 -5.97
N PRO A 382 -40.23 10.34 -5.01
CA PRO A 382 -41.68 10.50 -4.89
C PRO A 382 -42.06 11.73 -4.05
N SER A 383 -41.99 12.94 -4.63
CA SER A 383 -42.58 14.13 -4.00
C SER A 383 -44.11 14.15 -4.09
N SER A 384 -44.77 14.61 -3.03
CA SER A 384 -46.21 14.42 -2.80
C SER A 384 -47.12 15.29 -3.68
N ASN A 385 -48.07 14.68 -4.40
CA ASN A 385 -49.34 15.33 -4.77
C ASN A 385 -50.48 14.30 -5.00
N SER A 386 -51.45 14.29 -4.10
CA SER A 386 -52.48 13.25 -3.98
C SER A 386 -53.73 13.51 -4.85
N SER A 387 -53.54 13.61 -6.17
CA SER A 387 -54.64 13.73 -7.14
C SER A 387 -54.41 13.00 -8.47
N ALA A 388 -53.20 12.52 -8.75
CA ALA A 388 -52.89 11.74 -9.94
C ALA A 388 -53.12 10.22 -9.80
N SER A 389 -53.47 9.74 -8.59
CA SER A 389 -53.62 8.30 -8.30
C SER A 389 -54.88 7.70 -8.91
N GLU A 390 -56.04 8.34 -8.80
CA GLU A 390 -57.31 7.79 -9.31
C GLU A 390 -57.31 7.68 -10.84
N ALA A 391 -56.86 8.70 -11.57
CA ALA A 391 -56.76 8.66 -13.03
C ALA A 391 -55.79 7.56 -13.53
N ASN A 392 -54.71 7.29 -12.79
CA ASN A 392 -53.81 6.17 -13.10
C ASN A 392 -54.43 4.82 -12.70
N LEU A 393 -55.17 4.74 -11.60
CA LEU A 393 -55.87 3.51 -11.18
C LEU A 393 -56.98 3.15 -12.16
N GLU A 394 -57.77 4.11 -12.63
CA GLU A 394 -58.81 3.92 -13.64
C GLU A 394 -58.22 3.48 -14.99
N LYS A 395 -57.14 4.14 -15.46
CA LYS A 395 -56.41 3.72 -16.65
C LYS A 395 -55.84 2.30 -16.52
N LEU A 396 -55.25 1.97 -15.37
CA LEU A 396 -54.67 0.65 -15.11
C LEU A 396 -55.75 -0.43 -14.93
N LEU A 397 -56.92 -0.08 -14.39
CA LEU A 397 -58.12 -0.94 -14.37
C LEU A 397 -58.68 -1.16 -15.77
N ILE A 398 -58.73 -0.15 -16.64
CA ILE A 398 -59.15 -0.28 -18.04
C ILE A 398 -58.18 -1.19 -18.81
N ASP A 399 -56.87 -1.02 -18.64
CA ASP A 399 -55.88 -1.91 -19.25
C ASP A 399 -55.92 -3.31 -18.65
N LYS A 400 -56.10 -3.48 -17.32
CA LYS A 400 -56.35 -4.82 -16.74
C LYS A 400 -57.64 -5.45 -17.24
N ASN A 401 -58.70 -4.68 -17.47
CA ASN A 401 -59.96 -5.20 -17.99
C ASN A 401 -59.81 -5.63 -19.47
N LYS A 402 -59.09 -4.84 -20.29
CA LYS A 402 -58.66 -5.28 -21.63
C LYS A 402 -57.78 -6.53 -21.60
N ARG A 403 -56.82 -6.61 -20.66
CA ARG A 403 -55.91 -7.75 -20.52
C ARG A 403 -56.66 -9.01 -20.05
N LEU A 404 -57.58 -8.88 -19.09
CA LEU A 404 -58.49 -9.93 -18.66
C LEU A 404 -59.50 -10.33 -19.75
N LEU A 405 -59.98 -9.42 -20.60
CA LEU A 405 -60.77 -9.76 -21.79
C LEU A 405 -59.93 -10.53 -22.82
N GLY A 406 -58.64 -10.20 -22.97
CA GLY A 406 -57.67 -10.97 -23.75
C GLY A 406 -57.42 -12.36 -23.16
N GLU A 407 -57.19 -12.45 -21.86
CA GLU A 407 -56.94 -13.70 -21.12
C GLU A 407 -58.19 -14.59 -21.08
N VAL A 408 -59.40 -14.04 -20.92
CA VAL A 408 -60.67 -14.78 -21.05
C VAL A 408 -60.95 -15.21 -22.50
N SER A 409 -60.30 -14.59 -23.48
CA SER A 409 -60.33 -15.02 -24.89
C SER A 409 -59.32 -16.16 -25.15
N THR A 410 -58.09 -16.07 -24.63
CA THR A 410 -57.06 -17.13 -24.79
C THR A 410 -57.36 -18.37 -23.94
N LEU A 411 -57.91 -18.20 -22.73
CA LEU A 411 -58.45 -19.29 -21.89
C LEU A 411 -59.73 -19.92 -22.46
N LYS A 412 -60.26 -19.41 -23.59
CA LYS A 412 -61.39 -20.00 -24.33
C LYS A 412 -60.97 -20.91 -25.48
N VAL A 413 -59.70 -21.33 -25.54
CA VAL A 413 -59.18 -22.35 -26.48
C VAL A 413 -59.15 -23.72 -25.78
N PRO A 414 -60.08 -24.65 -26.05
CA PRO A 414 -60.34 -25.79 -25.16
C PRO A 414 -59.76 -27.12 -25.67
N HIS A 415 -58.43 -27.26 -25.83
CA HIS A 415 -57.79 -28.57 -26.04
C HIS A 415 -56.29 -28.60 -25.69
N SER A 416 -55.96 -29.06 -24.47
CA SER A 416 -54.63 -29.61 -24.10
C SER A 416 -54.63 -30.17 -22.67
N HIS A 417 -55.07 -29.36 -21.70
CA HIS A 417 -54.83 -29.58 -20.26
C HIS A 417 -55.78 -30.59 -19.56
N THR A 418 -56.45 -31.47 -20.31
CA THR A 418 -57.38 -32.46 -19.74
C THR A 418 -56.72 -33.78 -19.35
N GLN A 419 -55.50 -34.08 -19.81
CA GLN A 419 -54.80 -35.32 -19.45
C GLN A 419 -54.03 -35.21 -18.12
N ASP A 420 -53.46 -34.05 -17.79
CA ASP A 420 -52.66 -33.86 -16.57
C ASP A 420 -53.51 -34.02 -15.29
N LEU A 421 -54.78 -33.58 -15.35
CA LEU A 421 -55.71 -33.52 -14.22
C LEU A 421 -56.19 -34.89 -13.72
N GLU A 422 -56.10 -35.95 -14.53
CA GLU A 422 -56.38 -37.32 -14.06
C GLU A 422 -55.17 -37.92 -13.32
N HIS A 423 -53.95 -37.64 -13.80
CA HIS A 423 -52.72 -38.14 -13.18
C HIS A 423 -52.55 -37.62 -11.74
N TYR A 424 -52.73 -36.32 -11.52
CA TYR A 424 -52.63 -35.73 -10.18
C TYR A 424 -53.73 -36.22 -9.21
N LYS A 425 -54.92 -36.56 -9.70
CA LYS A 425 -55.98 -37.16 -8.86
C LYS A 425 -55.59 -38.56 -8.38
N LEU A 426 -55.06 -39.40 -9.26
CA LEU A 426 -54.61 -40.75 -8.90
C LEU A 426 -53.45 -40.73 -7.87
N GLN A 427 -52.55 -39.74 -8.00
CA GLN A 427 -51.48 -39.51 -7.05
C GLN A 427 -52.00 -39.00 -5.68
N SER A 428 -53.02 -38.14 -5.68
CA SER A 428 -53.65 -37.66 -4.44
C SER A 428 -54.41 -38.79 -3.71
N GLU A 429 -55.16 -39.64 -4.44
CA GLU A 429 -55.86 -40.79 -3.84
C GLU A 429 -54.89 -41.80 -3.21
N THR A 430 -53.73 -42.05 -3.83
CA THR A 430 -52.74 -43.00 -3.29
C THR A 430 -52.03 -42.44 -2.05
N GLN A 431 -51.78 -41.12 -1.98
CA GLN A 431 -51.30 -40.45 -0.77
C GLN A 431 -52.34 -40.47 0.36
N ALA A 432 -53.62 -40.21 0.07
CA ALA A 432 -54.69 -40.26 1.06
C ALA A 432 -54.84 -41.67 1.69
N LYS A 433 -54.74 -42.73 0.87
CA LYS A 433 -54.77 -44.13 1.33
C LYS A 433 -53.55 -44.52 2.18
N LEU A 434 -52.41 -43.85 2.00
CA LEU A 434 -51.21 -44.03 2.85
C LEU A 434 -51.37 -43.30 4.20
N ILE A 435 -51.91 -42.07 4.19
CA ILE A 435 -52.14 -41.29 5.40
C ILE A 435 -53.13 -41.98 6.33
N ALA A 436 -54.29 -42.42 5.82
CA ALA A 436 -55.29 -43.15 6.62
C ALA A 436 -54.72 -44.42 7.28
N LYS A 437 -53.74 -45.08 6.64
CA LYS A 437 -53.07 -46.26 7.20
C LYS A 437 -52.09 -45.90 8.32
N LEU A 438 -51.36 -44.80 8.18
CA LEU A 438 -50.50 -44.27 9.24
C LEU A 438 -51.33 -43.77 10.44
N GLU A 439 -52.51 -43.20 10.20
CA GLU A 439 -53.45 -42.81 11.26
C GLU A 439 -53.99 -44.03 12.03
N GLU A 440 -54.29 -45.14 11.34
CA GLU A 440 -54.69 -46.40 11.97
C GLU A 440 -53.56 -47.05 12.78
N ASP A 441 -52.32 -47.08 12.27
CA ASP A 441 -51.15 -47.57 12.99
C ASP A 441 -50.84 -46.71 14.25
N VAL A 442 -51.01 -45.39 14.17
CA VAL A 442 -50.89 -44.47 15.31
C VAL A 442 -52.01 -44.68 16.34
N TYR A 443 -53.24 -44.95 15.89
CA TYR A 443 -54.36 -45.24 16.79
C TYR A 443 -54.13 -46.55 17.57
N GLN A 444 -53.59 -47.58 16.91
CA GLN A 444 -53.21 -48.83 17.56
C GLN A 444 -52.11 -48.61 18.62
N LEU A 445 -51.05 -47.86 18.30
CA LEU A 445 -49.99 -47.53 19.27
C LEU A 445 -50.51 -46.75 20.49
N ASN A 446 -51.38 -45.76 20.30
CA ASN A 446 -51.93 -44.96 21.39
C ASN A 446 -52.85 -45.78 22.32
N SER A 447 -53.52 -46.81 21.80
CA SER A 447 -54.44 -47.67 22.57
C SER A 447 -53.75 -48.54 23.64
N VAL A 448 -52.44 -48.77 23.54
CA VAL A 448 -51.69 -49.70 24.42
C VAL A 448 -51.16 -49.04 25.70
N VAL A 449 -51.03 -47.70 25.73
CA VAL A 449 -50.39 -46.98 26.86
C VAL A 449 -51.40 -46.34 27.84
N ALA A 450 -52.66 -46.13 27.42
CA ALA A 450 -53.72 -45.51 28.23
C ALA A 450 -54.34 -46.45 29.30
N GLY A 451 -53.51 -47.13 30.09
CA GLY A 451 -53.86 -48.32 30.88
C GLY A 451 -54.35 -48.13 32.32
N LYS A 452 -54.60 -46.90 32.81
CA LYS A 452 -55.26 -46.64 34.12
C LYS A 452 -55.77 -45.21 34.23
N GLY A 453 -57.04 -45.06 34.64
CA GLY A 453 -57.69 -43.75 34.81
C GLY A 453 -57.90 -43.35 36.27
N GLY A 454 -58.17 -42.05 36.49
CA GLY A 454 -58.55 -41.44 37.77
C GLY A 454 -58.84 -39.95 37.57
N LYS A 455 -59.86 -39.39 38.23
CA LYS A 455 -60.31 -38.00 38.01
C LYS A 455 -60.13 -37.12 39.26
N SER A 456 -59.61 -35.91 39.04
CA SER A 456 -59.82 -34.68 39.83
C SER A 456 -59.03 -34.46 41.14
N SER A 457 -58.99 -33.17 41.54
CA SER A 457 -58.55 -32.55 42.81
C SER A 457 -57.09 -32.71 43.30
N VAL A 458 -56.24 -31.72 42.96
CA VAL A 458 -55.57 -30.73 43.87
C VAL A 458 -55.28 -31.18 45.32
N PRO A 459 -54.07 -30.97 45.93
CA PRO A 459 -53.05 -29.91 45.69
C PRO A 459 -51.56 -30.39 45.55
N ALA A 460 -50.59 -29.46 45.66
CA ALA A 460 -49.12 -29.67 45.71
C ALA A 460 -48.61 -30.26 47.06
N PRO A 461 -47.31 -30.66 47.21
CA PRO A 461 -46.34 -29.78 47.93
C PRO A 461 -44.80 -30.01 47.70
N VAL A 462 -43.97 -29.21 48.41
CA VAL A 462 -42.53 -29.29 48.85
C VAL A 462 -41.36 -29.92 48.05
N GLU A 463 -40.26 -29.16 47.97
CA GLU A 463 -38.96 -29.41 48.66
C GLU A 463 -38.65 -28.09 49.45
N ASP A 464 -38.14 -28.00 50.70
CA ASP A 464 -37.00 -28.60 51.44
C ASP A 464 -35.61 -28.04 51.03
N ALA A 465 -34.71 -27.58 51.93
CA ALA A 465 -34.74 -27.43 53.40
C ALA A 465 -33.78 -26.31 53.92
N GLU A 466 -33.78 -26.06 55.24
CA GLU A 466 -33.08 -24.94 55.93
C GLU A 466 -31.59 -25.20 56.28
N MET A 467 -30.78 -24.12 56.45
CA MET A 467 -30.04 -23.82 57.70
C MET A 467 -29.30 -22.44 57.63
N ASP A 468 -29.33 -21.66 58.72
CA ASP A 468 -28.54 -20.44 59.00
C ASP A 468 -28.22 -20.46 60.52
N PRO A 469 -27.06 -20.01 61.05
CA PRO A 469 -26.92 -18.59 61.43
C PRO A 469 -25.49 -17.96 61.48
N LEU A 470 -25.49 -16.62 61.45
CA LEU A 470 -24.65 -15.59 62.12
C LEU A 470 -23.42 -15.95 63.00
N MET A 471 -22.56 -14.92 63.17
CA MET A 471 -21.54 -14.63 64.24
C MET A 471 -20.06 -14.78 63.84
N GLN A 472 -19.09 -13.98 64.30
CA GLN A 472 -19.04 -12.56 64.76
C GLN A 472 -17.54 -12.14 64.94
N ILE A 473 -17.28 -10.87 65.31
CA ILE A 473 -16.08 -10.35 66.03
C ILE A 473 -14.75 -10.23 65.24
N ASN A 474 -13.83 -9.27 65.48
CA ASN A 474 -13.84 -7.87 65.99
C ASN A 474 -12.37 -7.28 65.93
N VAL A 475 -12.19 -5.99 66.28
CA VAL A 475 -10.97 -5.34 66.85
C VAL A 475 -9.86 -4.80 65.90
N ARG A 476 -9.79 -3.44 65.84
CA ARG A 476 -8.60 -2.54 65.67
C ARG A 476 -7.83 -2.45 64.34
N SER A 477 -6.99 -1.43 64.08
CA SER A 477 -7.02 0.04 64.42
C SER A 477 -5.76 0.74 63.88
N ASN A 478 -5.86 2.06 63.59
CA ASN A 478 -4.75 3.03 63.48
C ASN A 478 -3.79 2.82 62.29
N LEU A 479 -3.36 3.83 61.51
CA LEU A 479 -2.82 5.18 61.78
C LEU A 479 -1.31 5.17 62.11
N SER A 480 -0.59 6.10 61.48
CA SER A 480 0.89 6.22 61.39
C SER A 480 1.54 5.18 60.45
N SER A 481 2.66 5.48 59.77
CA SER A 481 3.56 6.64 59.92
C SER A 481 4.19 7.11 58.60
N GLN A 482 4.27 8.43 58.41
CA GLN A 482 5.33 9.10 57.63
C GLN A 482 6.68 9.05 58.40
N PRO A 483 7.82 9.52 57.84
CA PRO A 483 8.07 9.97 56.47
C PRO A 483 9.05 8.99 55.75
N GLU A 484 10.25 9.25 55.19
CA GLU A 484 11.08 10.45 54.92
C GLU A 484 12.18 10.16 53.87
N LEU A 485 12.90 11.21 53.49
CA LEU A 485 14.25 11.29 52.89
C LEU A 485 14.50 10.84 51.43
N VAL A 486 15.15 11.76 50.72
CA VAL A 486 15.71 11.67 49.37
C VAL A 486 17.27 11.52 49.50
N PRO A 487 18.08 11.75 48.46
CA PRO A 487 18.92 10.75 47.80
C PRO A 487 20.37 10.61 48.35
N VAL A 488 21.08 9.57 47.90
CA VAL A 488 22.53 9.54 47.59
C VAL A 488 22.77 8.27 46.73
N LEU A 489 23.33 8.27 45.51
CA LEU A 489 24.66 8.66 44.97
C LEU A 489 25.79 7.63 45.17
N GLY A 490 26.24 7.03 44.05
CA GLY A 490 27.45 6.18 43.93
C GLY A 490 27.15 4.72 43.56
N HIS A 491 28.00 4.02 42.79
CA HIS A 491 29.15 4.47 41.99
C HIS A 491 29.40 3.51 40.79
N SER A 492 30.30 3.90 39.88
CA SER A 492 30.69 3.27 38.61
C SER A 492 30.95 1.75 38.59
N VAL A 493 30.77 1.10 37.43
CA VAL A 493 31.77 0.20 36.76
C VAL A 493 31.49 0.16 35.22
N LEU A 494 32.53 -0.15 34.44
CA LEU A 494 32.58 -0.21 32.97
C LEU A 494 32.03 -1.53 32.36
N PRO A 495 31.79 -1.56 31.04
CA PRO A 495 32.45 -2.55 30.16
C PRO A 495 33.36 -1.82 29.14
N VAL A 496 34.63 -2.18 28.93
CA VAL A 496 35.19 -3.48 28.46
C VAL A 496 34.79 -3.77 27.00
N ALA A 497 35.81 -3.91 26.14
CA ALA A 497 35.72 -4.04 24.68
C ALA A 497 36.34 -5.39 24.20
N VAL A 498 36.85 -5.43 22.94
CA VAL A 498 37.60 -6.54 22.26
C VAL A 498 36.70 -7.56 21.52
N PRO A 499 37.04 -8.03 20.29
CA PRO A 499 37.97 -7.53 19.25
C PRO A 499 37.30 -7.29 17.87
N ALA A 500 38.09 -6.79 16.91
CA ALA A 500 37.80 -6.83 15.46
C ALA A 500 38.63 -7.92 14.76
N PRO A 501 38.21 -8.45 13.59
CA PRO A 501 39.01 -9.37 12.77
C PRO A 501 40.09 -8.64 11.97
N ILE A 502 41.14 -9.38 11.59
CA ILE A 502 42.32 -8.89 10.87
C ILE A 502 42.12 -9.05 9.35
N ILE A 503 42.54 -8.07 8.56
CA ILE A 503 42.78 -8.18 7.11
C ILE A 503 44.20 -7.69 6.84
N GLN A 504 44.97 -8.43 6.06
CA GLN A 504 46.34 -8.09 5.66
C GLN A 504 46.33 -7.30 4.35
N GLU A 505 47.18 -6.28 4.24
CA GLU A 505 47.37 -5.50 3.01
C GLU A 505 48.41 -6.15 2.07
N ALA A 506 48.20 -5.98 0.77
CA ALA A 506 49.21 -6.16 -0.27
C ALA A 506 49.16 -4.96 -1.24
N PRO A 507 50.30 -4.42 -1.73
CA PRO A 507 50.34 -3.06 -2.26
C PRO A 507 50.13 -2.94 -3.78
N VAL A 508 49.24 -2.03 -4.20
CA VAL A 508 49.14 -1.48 -5.56
C VAL A 508 48.84 0.03 -5.46
N PRO A 509 49.52 0.93 -6.21
CA PRO A 509 49.43 2.36 -5.96
C PRO A 509 48.27 3.08 -6.68
N ALA A 510 47.67 4.04 -5.95
CA ALA A 510 46.74 5.10 -6.40
C ALA A 510 45.31 4.68 -6.84
N PRO A 511 44.30 5.58 -6.74
CA PRO A 511 44.34 6.97 -6.26
C PRO A 511 43.53 7.21 -4.96
N ASN A 512 44.22 7.50 -3.85
CA ASN A 512 43.57 7.69 -2.53
C ASN A 512 42.56 8.86 -2.50
N SER A 513 42.73 9.85 -3.39
CA SER A 513 41.91 11.07 -3.42
C SER A 513 40.41 10.83 -3.72
N SER A 514 40.01 9.69 -4.28
CA SER A 514 38.60 9.32 -4.40
C SER A 514 38.05 8.74 -3.08
N ILE A 515 38.80 7.82 -2.46
CA ILE A 515 38.46 7.18 -1.18
C ILE A 515 38.35 8.22 -0.07
N ASP A 516 39.31 9.15 0.01
CA ASP A 516 39.31 10.18 1.05
C ASP A 516 38.18 11.21 0.85
N ARG A 517 37.79 11.52 -0.40
CA ARG A 517 36.58 12.30 -0.70
C ARG A 517 35.30 11.57 -0.28
N TYR A 518 35.21 10.25 -0.51
CA TYR A 518 34.06 9.46 -0.06
C TYR A 518 34.00 9.37 1.47
N ARG A 519 35.14 9.19 2.15
CA ARG A 519 35.23 9.24 3.62
C ARG A 519 34.78 10.60 4.16
N GLN A 520 35.32 11.69 3.62
CA GLN A 520 34.96 13.06 4.01
C GLN A 520 33.46 13.33 3.82
N ARG A 521 32.91 12.95 2.66
CA ARG A 521 31.46 13.08 2.39
C ARG A 521 30.61 12.21 3.31
N ASN A 522 31.09 11.02 3.70
CA ASN A 522 30.37 10.16 4.64
C ASN A 522 30.39 10.73 6.06
N THR A 523 31.52 11.31 6.51
CA THR A 523 31.57 12.03 7.80
C THR A 523 30.71 13.29 7.80
N GLU A 524 30.63 14.02 6.68
CA GLU A 524 29.76 15.18 6.52
C GLU A 524 28.28 14.78 6.56
N LEU A 525 27.90 13.71 5.84
CA LEU A 525 26.53 13.16 5.89
C LEU A 525 26.17 12.60 7.26
N GLU A 526 27.11 11.95 7.96
CA GLU A 526 26.92 11.54 9.35
C GLU A 526 26.72 12.74 10.29
N GLU A 527 27.45 13.83 10.09
CA GLU A 527 27.27 15.05 10.90
C GLU A 527 25.93 15.71 10.60
N GLN A 528 25.54 15.84 9.33
CA GLN A 528 24.22 16.33 8.93
C GLN A 528 23.09 15.43 9.48
N ALA A 529 23.28 14.11 9.53
CA ALA A 529 22.35 13.17 10.16
C ALA A 529 22.27 13.36 11.68
N LYS A 530 23.41 13.61 12.36
CA LYS A 530 23.44 13.90 13.81
C LYS A 530 22.80 15.26 14.13
N GLN A 531 23.06 16.29 13.33
CA GLN A 531 22.45 17.62 13.46
C GLN A 531 20.94 17.59 13.21
N THR A 532 20.47 16.90 12.17
CA THR A 532 19.02 16.74 11.90
C THR A 532 18.32 15.86 12.94
N ALA A 533 18.97 14.81 13.46
CA ALA A 533 18.44 14.06 14.60
C ALA A 533 18.32 14.93 15.86
N ALA A 534 19.29 15.81 16.12
CA ALA A 534 19.26 16.75 17.25
C ALA A 534 18.15 17.80 17.11
N THR A 535 17.97 18.42 15.94
CA THR A 535 16.86 19.37 15.72
C THR A 535 15.50 18.69 15.75
N ILE A 536 15.38 17.44 15.29
CA ILE A 536 14.14 16.64 15.46
C ILE A 536 13.87 16.33 16.93
N ALA A 537 14.90 16.10 17.75
CA ALA A 537 14.76 15.87 19.19
C ALA A 537 14.31 17.15 19.92
N ASP A 538 14.94 18.29 19.62
CA ASP A 538 14.58 19.58 20.20
C ASP A 538 13.17 20.04 19.77
N LEU A 539 12.82 19.94 18.47
CA LEU A 539 11.47 20.25 17.99
C LEU A 539 10.40 19.35 18.64
N LYS A 540 10.70 18.09 18.96
CA LYS A 540 9.80 17.23 19.74
C LYS A 540 9.66 17.72 21.19
N TYR A 541 10.76 18.06 21.84
CA TYR A 541 10.75 18.62 23.19
C TYR A 541 9.94 19.93 23.27
N GLN A 542 10.18 20.87 22.33
CA GLN A 542 9.38 22.08 22.19
C GLN A 542 7.89 21.76 21.95
N MET A 543 7.58 20.81 21.05
CA MET A 543 6.20 20.41 20.78
C MET A 543 5.49 19.82 22.01
N ASP A 544 6.20 19.01 22.81
CA ASP A 544 5.64 18.41 24.03
C ASP A 544 5.53 19.41 25.19
N SER A 545 6.47 20.36 25.31
CA SER A 545 6.33 21.51 26.23
C SER A 545 5.08 22.32 25.87
N LEU A 546 4.97 22.74 24.60
CA LEU A 546 3.82 23.52 24.09
C LEU A 546 2.49 22.77 24.23
N LYS A 547 2.44 21.44 24.03
CA LYS A 547 1.25 20.65 24.38
C LYS A 547 0.92 20.76 25.86
N SER A 548 1.91 20.62 26.74
CA SER A 548 1.70 20.70 28.19
C SER A 548 1.19 22.08 28.62
N ASP A 549 1.71 23.14 28.02
CA ASP A 549 1.31 24.52 28.34
C ASP A 549 -0.03 24.89 27.72
N ASN A 550 -0.35 24.40 26.51
CA ASN A 550 -1.68 24.50 25.93
C ASN A 550 -2.73 23.77 26.78
N ILE A 551 -2.42 22.61 27.36
CA ILE A 551 -3.33 21.89 28.28
C ILE A 551 -3.51 22.69 29.58
N LYS A 552 -2.45 23.27 30.17
CA LYS A 552 -2.55 24.15 31.35
C LYS A 552 -3.32 25.45 31.06
N LEU A 553 -3.22 25.99 29.83
CA LEU A 553 -4.00 27.15 29.39
C LEU A 553 -5.47 26.78 29.20
N TYR A 554 -5.76 25.61 28.64
CA TYR A 554 -7.12 25.09 28.49
C TYR A 554 -7.79 24.81 29.85
N GLU A 555 -7.05 24.20 30.78
CA GLU A 555 -7.42 24.03 32.17
C GLU A 555 -7.78 25.37 32.82
N LYS A 556 -6.91 26.38 32.72
CA LYS A 556 -7.16 27.74 33.24
C LYS A 556 -8.37 28.41 32.57
N LEU A 557 -8.56 28.24 31.27
CA LEU A 557 -9.70 28.77 30.53
C LEU A 557 -11.01 28.17 31.05
N ARG A 558 -11.08 26.83 31.16
CA ARG A 558 -12.27 26.11 31.64
C ARG A 558 -12.57 26.39 33.11
N TYR A 559 -11.54 26.58 33.96
CA TYR A 559 -11.74 27.06 35.32
C TYR A 559 -12.31 28.49 35.34
N ALA A 560 -11.75 29.43 34.58
CA ALA A 560 -12.27 30.79 34.49
C ALA A 560 -13.71 30.83 33.97
N GLU A 561 -14.01 30.05 32.93
CA GLU A 561 -15.34 29.86 32.37
C GLU A 561 -16.32 29.30 33.42
N SER A 562 -15.91 28.32 34.24
CA SER A 562 -16.77 27.79 35.31
C SER A 562 -17.14 28.83 36.39
N PHE A 563 -16.22 29.74 36.73
CA PHE A 563 -16.54 30.88 37.59
C PHE A 563 -17.45 31.89 36.90
N GLN A 564 -17.29 32.10 35.59
CA GLN A 564 -18.08 33.05 34.81
C GLN A 564 -19.52 32.56 34.56
N SER A 565 -19.71 31.26 34.30
CA SER A 565 -21.04 30.62 34.21
C SER A 565 -21.81 30.63 35.54
N THR A 566 -21.12 30.71 36.68
CA THR A 566 -21.76 30.78 38.01
C THR A 566 -22.31 32.19 38.32
N GLY A 567 -21.91 33.22 37.57
CA GLY A 567 -22.22 34.62 37.88
C GLY A 567 -23.49 35.21 37.24
N ASN A 568 -23.84 34.83 36.01
CA ASN A 568 -24.81 35.58 35.18
C ASN A 568 -26.00 34.75 34.68
N ASN A 569 -27.09 34.72 35.45
CA ASN A 569 -28.42 34.39 34.94
C ASN A 569 -29.08 35.62 34.26
N SER A 570 -28.47 36.14 33.18
CA SER A 570 -29.15 37.06 32.26
C SER A 570 -28.47 37.15 30.90
N THR A 571 -29.24 36.84 29.85
CA THR A 571 -29.27 37.49 28.53
C THR A 571 -27.95 38.08 28.00
N THR A 572 -27.01 37.23 27.57
CA THR A 572 -25.80 37.66 26.84
C THR A 572 -25.88 37.33 25.35
N ILE A 573 -25.74 38.36 24.52
CA ILE A 573 -25.62 38.23 23.06
C ILE A 573 -24.26 37.58 22.74
N SER A 574 -24.25 36.54 21.90
CA SER A 574 -23.02 35.95 21.38
C SER A 574 -22.35 36.89 20.38
N ILE A 575 -21.35 37.65 20.82
CA ILE A 575 -20.54 38.51 19.97
C ILE A 575 -19.28 37.73 19.54
N SER A 576 -19.42 36.93 18.49
CA SER A 576 -18.27 36.33 17.81
C SER A 576 -17.46 37.41 17.08
N PRO A 577 -16.12 37.47 17.24
CA PRO A 577 -15.29 38.42 16.51
C PRO A 577 -15.18 38.07 15.01
N PRO A 578 -15.04 39.06 14.11
CA PRO A 578 -15.01 38.83 12.66
C PRO A 578 -13.63 38.30 12.19
N SER A 579 -13.41 36.99 12.33
CA SER A 579 -12.19 36.31 11.87
C SER A 579 -12.08 36.29 10.35
N ARG A 580 -10.97 36.81 9.81
CA ARG A 580 -10.67 36.79 8.36
C ARG A 580 -10.23 35.39 7.89
N THR A 581 -10.49 35.13 6.62
CA THR A 581 -10.28 33.86 5.90
C THR A 581 -8.82 33.39 5.85
N ILE A 582 -8.46 32.32 6.59
CA ILE A 582 -7.41 31.35 6.19
C ILE A 582 -7.80 29.93 6.69
N ASN A 583 -7.89 28.98 5.75
CA ASN A 583 -7.86 27.50 5.89
C ASN A 583 -8.51 26.84 7.13
N ASN A 584 -9.74 26.35 6.96
CA ASN A 584 -10.48 25.60 7.99
C ASN A 584 -9.85 24.24 8.36
N ARG A 585 -9.25 24.15 9.54
CA ARG A 585 -9.65 23.12 10.51
C ARG A 585 -10.70 23.74 11.44
N SER A 586 -11.72 22.99 11.86
CA SER A 586 -12.75 23.57 12.75
C SER A 586 -12.10 23.96 14.08
N PRO A 587 -12.40 25.15 14.64
CA PRO A 587 -11.93 25.50 15.98
C PRO A 587 -12.45 24.49 17.03
N ASP A 588 -13.62 23.91 16.79
CA ASP A 588 -14.26 22.87 17.60
C ASP A 588 -13.48 21.55 17.61
N ASP A 589 -12.78 21.23 16.51
CA ASP A 589 -11.95 20.02 16.39
C ASP A 589 -10.65 20.18 17.21
N VAL A 590 -10.09 21.40 17.21
CA VAL A 590 -8.96 21.77 18.10
C VAL A 590 -9.40 21.80 19.57
N ASN A 591 -10.58 22.38 19.86
CA ASN A 591 -11.17 22.43 21.19
C ASN A 591 -11.47 21.03 21.73
N SER A 592 -12.16 20.18 20.96
CA SER A 592 -12.45 18.77 21.27
C SER A 592 -11.17 17.95 21.50
N ARG A 593 -10.12 18.19 20.71
CA ARG A 593 -8.83 17.52 20.90
C ARG A 593 -8.13 17.94 22.19
N TYR A 594 -8.19 19.21 22.59
CA TYR A 594 -7.66 19.62 23.89
C TYR A 594 -8.58 19.23 25.05
N ASN A 595 -9.90 19.17 24.84
CA ASN A 595 -10.86 18.68 25.83
C ASN A 595 -10.62 17.20 26.16
N SER A 596 -10.51 16.34 25.15
CA SER A 596 -10.23 14.91 25.33
C SER A 596 -8.84 14.65 25.92
N LEU A 597 -7.83 15.45 25.59
CA LEU A 597 -6.52 15.43 26.25
C LEU A 597 -6.60 15.89 27.72
N TYR A 598 -7.43 16.87 28.02
CA TYR A 598 -7.68 17.35 29.38
C TYR A 598 -8.45 16.31 30.22
N GLU A 599 -9.55 15.76 29.71
CA GLU A 599 -10.38 14.75 30.39
C GLU A 599 -9.59 13.45 30.64
N THR A 600 -8.78 12.98 29.68
CA THR A 600 -7.85 11.84 29.88
C THR A 600 -6.61 12.16 30.72
N THR A 601 -6.43 13.42 31.13
CA THR A 601 -5.45 13.85 32.13
C THR A 601 -6.09 14.06 33.51
N LEU A 602 -7.37 14.41 33.56
CA LEU A 602 -8.13 14.67 34.78
C LEU A 602 -8.71 13.41 35.42
N ASP A 603 -9.11 12.42 34.60
CA ASP A 603 -9.69 11.17 35.08
C ASP A 603 -8.72 10.38 36.00
N PRO A 604 -9.07 10.20 37.29
CA PRO A 604 -8.22 9.48 38.23
C PRO A 604 -8.16 7.98 37.92
N PHE A 605 -9.17 7.39 37.27
CA PHE A 605 -9.23 5.95 37.03
C PHE A 605 -8.38 5.50 35.84
N SER A 606 -8.32 6.23 34.73
CA SER A 606 -7.35 5.95 33.66
C SER A 606 -5.91 6.28 34.07
N ARG A 607 -5.69 7.31 34.89
CA ARG A 607 -4.38 7.56 35.53
C ARG A 607 -3.97 6.43 36.46
N PHE A 608 -4.86 5.98 37.35
CA PHE A 608 -4.63 4.84 38.23
C PHE A 608 -4.41 3.57 37.43
N SER A 609 -5.27 3.25 36.45
CA SER A 609 -5.14 2.06 35.59
C SER A 609 -3.83 2.05 34.79
N ARG A 610 -3.39 3.18 34.22
CA ARG A 610 -2.07 3.29 33.56
C ARG A 610 -0.92 3.09 34.55
N SER A 611 -1.00 3.69 35.74
CA SER A 611 0.00 3.52 36.81
C SER A 611 0.04 2.08 37.34
N GLU A 612 -1.12 1.43 37.45
CA GLU A 612 -1.26 0.05 37.92
C GLU A 612 -0.78 -0.93 36.85
N GLN A 613 -1.10 -0.72 35.57
CA GLN A 613 -0.54 -1.48 34.45
C GLN A 613 0.99 -1.33 34.37
N ALA A 614 1.52 -0.12 34.55
CA ALA A 614 2.96 0.11 34.65
C ALA A 614 3.56 -0.63 35.85
N SER A 615 2.91 -0.59 37.01
CA SER A 615 3.33 -1.29 38.23
C SER A 615 3.27 -2.81 38.10
N ARG A 616 2.24 -3.36 37.44
CA ARG A 616 2.13 -4.79 37.10
C ARG A 616 3.28 -5.19 36.17
N VAL A 617 3.54 -4.42 35.10
CA VAL A 617 4.67 -4.66 34.18
C VAL A 617 6.02 -4.52 34.90
N GLN A 618 6.15 -3.60 35.86
CA GLN A 618 7.38 -3.43 36.66
C GLN A 618 7.61 -4.59 37.64
N LYS A 619 6.54 -5.23 38.15
CA LYS A 619 6.60 -6.42 39.02
C LYS A 619 6.99 -7.72 38.31
N LEU A 620 6.91 -7.77 36.97
CA LEU A 620 7.29 -8.96 36.19
C LEU A 620 8.81 -9.24 36.23
N ASN A 621 9.18 -10.50 36.06
CA ASN A 621 10.56 -10.96 35.90
C ASN A 621 11.20 -10.32 34.63
N PRO A 622 12.50 -9.96 34.61
CA PRO A 622 13.18 -9.52 33.39
C PRO A 622 12.95 -10.43 32.16
N ALA A 623 12.85 -11.75 32.34
CA ALA A 623 12.51 -12.68 31.26
C ALA A 623 11.08 -12.46 30.71
N GLU A 624 10.10 -12.26 31.59
CA GLU A 624 8.70 -11.97 31.23
C GLU A 624 8.57 -10.59 30.59
N LYS A 625 9.36 -9.61 31.02
CA LYS A 625 9.45 -8.28 30.39
C LYS A 625 9.98 -8.38 28.96
N ALA A 626 11.05 -9.15 28.74
CA ALA A 626 11.56 -9.42 27.40
C ALA A 626 10.51 -10.14 26.53
N ALA A 627 9.82 -11.15 27.08
CA ALA A 627 8.73 -11.85 26.40
C ALA A 627 7.56 -10.91 26.04
N LEU A 628 7.12 -10.02 26.94
CA LEU A 628 6.06 -9.05 26.64
C LEU A 628 6.48 -8.01 25.59
N VAL A 629 7.75 -7.58 25.57
CA VAL A 629 8.27 -6.69 24.52
C VAL A 629 8.28 -7.43 23.18
N PHE A 630 8.78 -8.67 23.14
CA PHE A 630 8.77 -9.51 21.95
C PHE A 630 7.34 -9.73 21.43
N THR A 631 6.41 -10.17 22.28
CA THR A 631 5.00 -10.38 21.92
C THR A 631 4.31 -9.09 21.45
N LYS A 632 4.63 -7.92 22.02
CA LYS A 632 4.11 -6.64 21.54
C LYS A 632 4.65 -6.26 20.16
N ILE A 633 5.93 -6.49 19.88
CA ILE A 633 6.53 -6.31 18.55
C ILE A 633 5.92 -7.30 17.54
N LEU A 634 5.65 -8.52 17.99
CA LEU A 634 5.09 -9.60 17.18
C LEU A 634 3.63 -9.34 16.82
N VAL A 635 2.78 -8.92 17.75
CA VAL A 635 1.35 -8.62 17.50
C VAL A 635 1.17 -7.25 16.82
N GLY A 636 1.96 -6.25 17.20
CA GLY A 636 1.77 -4.85 16.81
C GLY A 636 2.01 -4.53 15.33
N ASN A 637 2.71 -5.40 14.59
CA ASN A 637 2.96 -5.24 13.16
C ASN A 637 2.41 -6.46 12.39
N LYS A 638 1.90 -6.25 11.17
CA LYS A 638 1.40 -7.33 10.31
C LYS A 638 2.55 -8.19 9.74
N TYR A 639 3.70 -7.58 9.47
CA TYR A 639 4.85 -8.27 8.88
C TYR A 639 5.58 -9.16 9.90
N THR A 640 5.64 -8.77 11.18
CA THR A 640 6.23 -9.61 12.24
C THR A 640 5.38 -10.84 12.55
N ARG A 641 4.04 -10.73 12.50
CA ARG A 641 3.13 -11.89 12.56
C ARG A 641 3.40 -12.89 11.44
N ILE A 642 3.45 -12.42 10.19
CA ILE A 642 3.72 -13.29 9.02
C ILE A 642 5.11 -13.92 9.13
N GLY A 643 6.14 -13.14 9.48
CA GLY A 643 7.49 -13.64 9.69
C GLY A 643 7.58 -14.70 10.79
N PHE A 644 6.84 -14.55 11.89
CA PHE A 644 6.77 -15.55 12.95
C PHE A 644 6.06 -16.82 12.50
N VAL A 645 4.93 -16.73 11.78
CA VAL A 645 4.24 -17.92 11.24
C VAL A 645 5.13 -18.68 10.27
N VAL A 646 5.87 -17.99 9.39
CA VAL A 646 6.85 -18.62 8.49
C VAL A 646 8.00 -19.25 9.28
N TYR A 647 8.53 -18.57 10.29
CA TYR A 647 9.60 -19.11 11.16
C TYR A 647 9.13 -20.37 11.91
N SER A 648 7.93 -20.37 12.50
CA SER A 648 7.35 -21.55 13.13
C SER A 648 7.11 -22.69 12.13
N ALA A 649 6.65 -22.41 10.91
CA ALA A 649 6.48 -23.43 9.87
C ALA A 649 7.82 -24.06 9.46
N VAL A 650 8.87 -23.26 9.26
CA VAL A 650 10.22 -23.76 8.97
C VAL A 650 10.79 -24.58 10.14
N LEU A 651 10.53 -24.16 11.38
CA LEU A 651 10.96 -24.89 12.58
C LEU A 651 10.20 -26.23 12.72
N HIS A 652 8.91 -26.26 12.41
CA HIS A 652 8.14 -27.51 12.35
C HIS A 652 8.65 -28.47 11.26
N LEU A 653 8.95 -27.96 10.05
CA LEU A 653 9.54 -28.79 8.98
C LEU A 653 10.91 -29.36 9.40
N LEU A 654 11.80 -28.55 9.98
CA LEU A 654 13.08 -29.03 10.50
C LEU A 654 12.93 -30.06 11.63
N TRP A 655 11.90 -29.93 12.47
CA TRP A 655 11.61 -30.91 13.53
C TRP A 655 11.02 -32.21 12.96
N GLU A 656 10.25 -32.13 11.88
CA GLU A 656 9.67 -33.29 11.18
C GLU A 656 10.71 -34.05 10.36
N GLU A 657 11.68 -33.34 9.75
CA GLU A 657 12.89 -33.90 9.13
C GLU A 657 13.75 -34.65 10.16
N CYS A 658 14.11 -34.01 11.28
CA CYS A 658 14.84 -34.66 12.37
C CYS A 658 14.07 -35.81 13.04
N ARG A 659 12.74 -35.89 12.87
CA ARG A 659 11.92 -37.02 13.31
C ARG A 659 11.95 -38.17 12.30
N HIS A 660 12.10 -37.90 11.01
CA HIS A 660 12.25 -38.93 9.97
C HIS A 660 13.59 -39.68 10.10
N ASP A 661 14.70 -38.98 10.34
CA ASP A 661 16.04 -39.59 10.50
C ASP A 661 16.18 -40.53 11.72
N HIS A 662 15.20 -40.53 12.63
CA HIS A 662 15.14 -41.44 13.78
C HIS A 662 14.17 -42.62 13.60
N ALA A 663 13.58 -42.81 12.42
CA ALA A 663 12.74 -43.96 12.09
C ALA A 663 13.58 -45.22 11.77
N VAL A 664 13.99 -45.94 12.82
CA VAL A 664 14.76 -47.21 12.70
C VAL A 664 13.96 -48.26 11.90
N PRO A 665 14.51 -48.83 10.81
CA PRO A 665 13.82 -49.86 10.03
C PRO A 665 13.76 -51.19 10.79
N ALA A 666 12.59 -51.85 10.76
CA ALA A 666 12.38 -53.13 11.41
C ALA A 666 13.14 -54.28 10.70
N PRO A 667 13.67 -55.28 11.44
CA PRO A 667 14.43 -56.37 10.85
C PRO A 667 13.53 -57.35 10.07
N VAL A 668 13.92 -57.66 8.83
CA VAL A 668 13.22 -58.64 7.99
C VAL A 668 13.50 -60.07 8.49
N SER A 669 12.45 -60.79 8.88
CA SER A 669 12.54 -62.17 9.37
C SER A 669 12.60 -63.19 8.23
N ASN A 670 13.80 -63.64 7.87
CA ASN A 670 13.99 -64.81 7.00
C ASN A 670 13.71 -66.11 7.77
N VAL A 671 12.58 -66.77 7.49
CA VAL A 671 12.36 -68.21 7.74
C VAL A 671 11.51 -68.79 6.60
N ASN A 672 11.93 -69.97 6.12
CA ASN A 672 11.31 -70.90 5.16
C ASN A 672 9.84 -70.68 4.76
#